data_AF-A0A1Y2DA05-F1
#
_entry.id   AF-A0A1Y2DA05-F1
#
_cell.length_a   1.000
_cell.length_b   1.000
_cell.length_c   1.000
_cell.angle_alpha   90.00
_cell.angle_beta   90.00
_cell.angle_gamma   90.00
#
_symmetry.space_group_name_H-M   'P 1'
#
loop_
_entity.id
_entity.type
_entity.pdbx_description
1 polymer ?
#
loop_
_entity_poly.entity_id
_entity_poly.type
_entity_poly.pdbx_seq_one_letter_code
_entity_poly.pdbx_strand_id
1 'polypeptide(L)'
;MRPATTSLPSTDSNATRQVQFHSNLCSEFNQYIEKHSSTGYNGRGDQANYIRRDQLEAFWNSERIKEIVNSNPRIRKNVKEDAIEENYVQVLYILVHLDLIDHFDVFVANEQDDNNLPLKRVPGWSSGNGPLWERFMQDQWCFCPQKISKLMHQPEVSQDQILPLVSKTLVNNEVGDGSCIYKVEIDENYNDLTSDAKFVTDQDVDHLRNTFVFKEIKFTSKMSNQELQMYRNEVTAYNLLRKLEKHRLSENLPFNCIVRYYGSIEQGNTRTIILEYARGGNLVNYYQKHREGLPADRRKAFWDAMFVMCDGLVALHGQVSSQHDSKISRENGMEWKFVGIHQDIKPQNILVFPGPEEDPYNCTFKLADFGRSCVQVKEAADNPFVNEYGNKMYGPPEAFQAREIHYLVNAKISTRGDVWNLGTVYSEALVWSIRGEYGREKYRCQRRDAIKQSSANGTGSDASFHNGIKRLPEVDEMHQDVLKRSGSDGVLELVSEIVLVDMLVRLDERLEAGDVHTDWENKKIKSMSAQKLNSTRPGTAQSRIPPSDIVSSGDLMTLGVIAGNETRDKPPDNPASAANNEKPIPDMSLTIEKLYERIRHESPRRRARLENIPSIGKELEDLRRSSGRTQVFLVDNSESMRVNQIAVSQGIRVLGKILKDITPNGQGMKIWFSSGLVTNPTRKSKKLEAAVRVNSFEASNTQLRETLGYWADDTIKMLRDRRPDRQSLYIFTDGEGDVHEEGLEEPIKKLYEVLREMKFDESWVSVHFIQYRGLDHGMQRIMRMCNTPVFRYPHDVSPQTNASCSKCTDDVVTILRRRLRYTQTSRDASMRQPASLNTQWPHSRDGGPSQAVIRDG
;
A
#
# COMPACT_ATOMS: atom_id res chain seq x y z
N MET A 1 -61.80 -71.61 -65.97
CA MET A 1 -61.54 -70.97 -64.65
C MET A 1 -60.03 -70.81 -64.49
N ARG A 2 -59.53 -69.58 -64.45
CA ARG A 2 -58.11 -69.24 -64.21
C ARG A 2 -57.89 -69.03 -62.70
N PRO A 3 -56.72 -69.35 -62.13
CA PRO A 3 -56.38 -69.00 -60.76
C PRO A 3 -55.90 -67.54 -60.69
N ALA A 4 -56.27 -66.86 -59.61
CA ALA A 4 -55.93 -65.47 -59.32
C ALA A 4 -54.50 -65.37 -58.74
N THR A 5 -53.71 -64.50 -59.32
CA THR A 5 -52.42 -64.01 -58.79
C THR A 5 -52.69 -62.91 -57.77
N THR A 6 -52.34 -63.16 -56.51
CA THR A 6 -52.29 -62.17 -55.43
C THR A 6 -50.99 -61.36 -55.53
N SER A 7 -51.12 -60.06 -55.74
CA SER A 7 -50.05 -59.07 -55.62
C SER A 7 -49.78 -58.73 -54.16
N LEU A 8 -48.53 -58.84 -53.72
CA LEU A 8 -48.03 -58.31 -52.44
C LEU A 8 -48.01 -56.77 -52.46
N PRO A 9 -48.31 -56.06 -51.35
CA PRO A 9 -48.18 -54.62 -51.27
C PRO A 9 -46.72 -54.20 -51.01
N SER A 10 -46.28 -53.18 -51.74
CA SER A 10 -44.99 -52.50 -51.65
C SER A 10 -44.89 -51.58 -50.42
N THR A 11 -44.34 -52.07 -49.31
CA THR A 11 -44.12 -51.27 -48.09
C THR A 11 -42.66 -50.87 -47.82
N ASP A 12 -41.69 -51.25 -48.66
CA ASP A 12 -40.26 -50.98 -48.37
C ASP A 12 -39.67 -49.68 -48.96
N SER A 13 -40.33 -49.01 -49.93
CA SER A 13 -39.67 -47.90 -50.64
C SER A 13 -39.46 -46.61 -49.84
N ASN A 14 -40.36 -46.32 -48.88
CA ASN A 14 -40.28 -45.08 -48.11
C ASN A 14 -39.31 -45.19 -46.93
N ALA A 15 -39.26 -46.34 -46.26
CA ALA A 15 -38.30 -46.60 -45.18
C ALA A 15 -36.86 -46.63 -45.73
N THR A 16 -36.61 -47.29 -46.87
CA THR A 16 -35.30 -47.30 -47.51
C THR A 16 -34.87 -45.90 -47.98
N ARG A 17 -35.80 -45.09 -48.53
CA ARG A 17 -35.52 -43.69 -48.90
C ARG A 17 -35.19 -42.81 -47.71
N GLN A 18 -35.88 -42.98 -46.59
CA GLN A 18 -35.62 -42.23 -45.35
C GLN A 18 -34.24 -42.56 -44.76
N VAL A 19 -33.89 -43.85 -44.70
CA VAL A 19 -32.56 -44.33 -44.24
C VAL A 19 -31.45 -43.80 -45.14
N GLN A 20 -31.65 -43.82 -46.46
CA GLN A 20 -30.65 -43.32 -47.42
C GLN A 20 -30.51 -41.79 -47.39
N PHE A 21 -31.59 -41.05 -47.17
CA PHE A 21 -31.56 -39.60 -46.96
C PHE A 21 -30.77 -39.23 -45.70
N HIS A 22 -31.05 -39.88 -44.56
CA HIS A 22 -30.32 -39.64 -43.32
C HIS A 22 -28.83 -39.98 -43.45
N SER A 23 -28.49 -41.12 -44.08
CA SER A 23 -27.09 -41.51 -44.29
C SER A 23 -26.32 -40.51 -45.18
N ASN A 24 -26.95 -40.03 -46.26
CA ASN A 24 -26.34 -39.00 -47.13
C ASN A 24 -26.15 -37.67 -46.39
N LEU A 25 -27.15 -37.26 -45.60
CA LEU A 25 -27.12 -36.04 -44.81
C LEU A 25 -26.01 -36.10 -43.74
N CYS A 26 -25.87 -37.21 -43.01
CA CYS A 26 -24.77 -37.42 -42.06
C CYS A 26 -23.39 -37.35 -42.75
N SER A 27 -23.26 -37.92 -43.96
CA SER A 27 -22.01 -37.86 -44.72
C SER A 27 -21.69 -36.44 -45.20
N GLU A 28 -22.66 -35.72 -45.75
CA GLU A 28 -22.50 -34.33 -46.18
C GLU A 28 -22.16 -33.43 -45.00
N PHE A 29 -22.80 -33.68 -43.87
CA PHE A 29 -22.59 -32.94 -42.65
C PHE A 29 -21.17 -33.12 -42.08
N ASN A 30 -20.68 -34.36 -41.99
CA ASN A 30 -19.32 -34.61 -41.52
C ASN A 30 -18.27 -33.94 -42.42
N GLN A 31 -18.46 -33.95 -43.74
CA GLN A 31 -17.61 -33.20 -44.68
C GLN A 31 -17.68 -31.68 -44.45
N TYR A 32 -18.87 -31.16 -44.13
CA TYR A 32 -19.04 -29.75 -43.83
C TYR A 32 -18.32 -29.34 -42.53
N ILE A 33 -18.41 -30.14 -41.45
CA ILE A 33 -17.66 -29.90 -40.22
C ILE A 33 -16.16 -29.93 -40.48
N GLU A 34 -15.65 -30.96 -41.16
CA GLU A 34 -14.22 -31.08 -41.46
C GLU A 34 -13.68 -29.83 -42.15
N LYS A 35 -14.47 -29.24 -43.06
CA LYS A 35 -14.09 -28.05 -43.82
C LYS A 35 -14.24 -26.73 -43.05
N HIS A 36 -15.21 -26.60 -42.16
CA HIS A 36 -15.55 -25.33 -41.49
C HIS A 36 -15.27 -25.32 -39.98
N SER A 37 -14.63 -26.37 -39.47
CA SER A 37 -14.18 -26.40 -38.07
C SER A 37 -13.06 -25.39 -37.83
N SER A 38 -13.15 -24.73 -36.68
CA SER A 38 -12.11 -23.87 -36.10
C SER A 38 -11.39 -24.63 -34.99
N THR A 39 -10.18 -24.20 -34.65
CA THR A 39 -9.43 -24.76 -33.53
C THR A 39 -9.47 -23.82 -32.33
N GLY A 40 -9.66 -24.38 -31.14
CA GLY A 40 -9.55 -23.70 -29.85
C GLY A 40 -8.82 -24.58 -28.83
N TYR A 41 -8.98 -24.28 -27.54
CA TYR A 41 -8.30 -25.01 -26.46
C TYR A 41 -9.28 -25.42 -25.37
N ASN A 42 -9.22 -26.66 -24.92
CA ASN A 42 -9.99 -27.11 -23.76
C ASN A 42 -9.27 -26.79 -22.43
N GLY A 43 -9.90 -27.11 -21.30
CA GLY A 43 -9.34 -26.91 -19.96
C GLY A 43 -8.16 -27.81 -19.58
N ARG A 44 -7.81 -28.79 -20.42
CA ARG A 44 -6.58 -29.60 -20.30
C ARG A 44 -5.39 -28.91 -20.97
N GLY A 45 -5.66 -27.89 -21.79
CA GLY A 45 -4.69 -27.21 -22.63
C GLY A 45 -4.47 -27.87 -23.98
N ASP A 46 -5.29 -28.87 -24.33
CA ASP A 46 -5.22 -29.55 -25.61
C ASP A 46 -5.94 -28.72 -26.68
N GLN A 47 -5.39 -28.72 -27.90
CA GLN A 47 -6.10 -28.18 -29.05
C GLN A 47 -7.31 -29.06 -29.37
N ALA A 48 -8.47 -28.43 -29.55
CA ALA A 48 -9.72 -29.11 -29.89
C ALA A 48 -10.45 -28.33 -30.97
N ASN A 49 -11.10 -29.06 -31.88
CA ASN A 49 -11.90 -28.45 -32.93
C ASN A 49 -13.30 -28.11 -32.41
N TYR A 50 -13.81 -26.97 -32.83
CA TYR A 50 -15.19 -26.57 -32.61
C TYR A 50 -15.78 -26.02 -33.91
N ILE A 51 -17.10 -26.00 -34.01
CA ILE A 51 -17.81 -25.37 -35.12
C ILE A 51 -18.54 -24.13 -34.64
N ARG A 52 -18.45 -23.05 -35.41
CA ARG A 52 -19.07 -21.78 -35.04
C ARG A 52 -20.57 -21.81 -35.29
N ARG A 53 -21.35 -21.09 -34.45
CA ARG A 53 -22.81 -21.05 -34.57
C ARG A 53 -23.30 -20.48 -35.90
N ASP A 54 -22.63 -19.48 -36.45
CA ASP A 54 -22.93 -18.93 -37.77
C ASP A 54 -22.73 -19.96 -38.89
N GLN A 55 -21.76 -20.87 -38.75
CA GLN A 55 -21.54 -21.96 -39.70
C GLN A 55 -22.62 -23.04 -39.59
N LEU A 56 -23.12 -23.26 -38.37
CA LEU A 56 -24.28 -24.11 -38.10
C LEU A 56 -25.55 -23.50 -38.71
N GLU A 57 -25.81 -22.22 -38.52
CA GLU A 57 -26.97 -21.54 -39.12
C GLU A 57 -26.88 -21.51 -40.66
N ALA A 58 -25.68 -21.37 -41.22
CA ALA A 58 -25.45 -21.41 -42.67
C ALA A 58 -25.76 -22.79 -43.29
N PHE A 59 -25.42 -23.88 -42.60
CA PHE A 59 -25.74 -25.23 -43.08
C PHE A 59 -27.20 -25.61 -42.82
N TRP A 60 -27.82 -25.23 -41.70
CA TRP A 60 -29.26 -25.44 -41.45
C TRP A 60 -30.08 -24.25 -41.92
N ASN A 61 -30.04 -23.98 -43.23
CA ASN A 61 -30.97 -23.01 -43.81
C ASN A 61 -32.41 -23.56 -43.80
N SER A 62 -33.39 -22.67 -44.01
CA SER A 62 -34.81 -23.01 -43.97
C SER A 62 -35.23 -24.11 -44.95
N GLU A 63 -34.52 -24.29 -46.06
CA GLU A 63 -34.81 -25.36 -47.03
C GLU A 63 -34.42 -26.73 -46.45
N ARG A 64 -33.22 -26.87 -45.88
CA ARG A 64 -32.76 -28.12 -45.26
C ARG A 64 -33.57 -28.50 -44.02
N ILE A 65 -33.97 -27.52 -43.22
CA ILE A 65 -34.87 -27.76 -42.07
C ILE A 65 -36.23 -28.26 -42.56
N LYS A 66 -36.78 -27.68 -43.63
CA LYS A 66 -38.01 -28.20 -44.25
C LYS A 66 -37.85 -29.62 -44.74
N GLU A 67 -36.73 -29.94 -45.38
CA GLU A 67 -36.45 -31.31 -45.86
C GLU A 67 -36.43 -32.31 -44.71
N ILE A 68 -35.73 -31.99 -43.61
CA ILE A 68 -35.58 -32.91 -42.47
C ILE A 68 -36.88 -33.09 -41.67
N VAL A 69 -37.65 -32.02 -41.52
CA VAL A 69 -38.98 -32.07 -40.90
C VAL A 69 -39.93 -32.92 -41.77
N ASN A 70 -39.88 -32.77 -43.09
CA ASN A 70 -40.72 -33.56 -43.98
C ASN A 70 -40.29 -35.02 -44.09
N SER A 71 -38.99 -35.31 -43.98
CA SER A 71 -38.44 -36.67 -44.03
C SER A 71 -38.60 -37.43 -42.72
N ASN A 72 -38.76 -36.75 -41.57
CA ASN A 72 -38.89 -37.39 -40.26
C ASN A 72 -40.25 -37.11 -39.59
N PRO A 73 -41.21 -38.08 -39.63
CA PRO A 73 -42.54 -37.92 -39.04
C PRO A 73 -42.55 -37.65 -37.53
N ARG A 74 -41.49 -38.02 -36.79
CA ARG A 74 -41.40 -37.74 -35.34
C ARG A 74 -41.07 -36.27 -35.09
N ILE A 75 -40.19 -35.67 -35.88
CA ILE A 75 -39.88 -34.24 -35.79
C ILE A 75 -41.11 -33.42 -36.19
N ARG A 76 -41.72 -33.75 -37.34
CA ARG A 76 -42.90 -33.04 -37.88
C ARG A 76 -44.08 -32.90 -36.92
N LYS A 77 -44.27 -33.89 -36.04
CA LYS A 77 -45.40 -33.91 -35.10
C LYS A 77 -45.15 -33.09 -33.83
N ASN A 78 -43.88 -32.86 -33.47
CA ASN A 78 -43.51 -32.35 -32.17
C ASN A 78 -43.01 -30.89 -32.18
N VAL A 79 -42.50 -30.39 -33.32
CA VAL A 79 -41.92 -29.04 -33.39
C VAL A 79 -42.22 -28.34 -34.73
N LYS A 80 -42.27 -27.01 -34.73
CA LYS A 80 -42.37 -26.19 -35.96
C LYS A 80 -40.99 -25.84 -36.50
N GLU A 81 -40.89 -25.63 -37.81
CA GLU A 81 -39.64 -25.24 -38.50
C GLU A 81 -38.99 -24.01 -37.87
N ASP A 82 -39.74 -22.92 -37.68
CA ASP A 82 -39.22 -21.68 -37.05
C ASP A 82 -38.63 -21.93 -35.65
N ALA A 83 -39.23 -22.82 -34.87
CA ALA A 83 -38.73 -23.13 -33.53
C ALA A 83 -37.40 -23.91 -33.59
N ILE A 84 -37.21 -24.76 -34.61
CA ILE A 84 -35.93 -25.45 -34.85
C ILE A 84 -34.86 -24.42 -35.22
N GLU A 85 -35.17 -23.52 -36.16
CA GLU A 85 -34.27 -22.44 -36.62
C GLU A 85 -33.79 -21.55 -35.47
N GLU A 86 -34.67 -21.20 -34.55
CA GLU A 86 -34.35 -20.27 -33.47
C GLU A 86 -33.65 -20.93 -32.29
N ASN A 87 -34.07 -22.15 -31.90
CA ASN A 87 -33.76 -22.70 -30.58
C ASN A 87 -33.11 -24.08 -30.56
N TYR A 88 -33.12 -24.85 -31.66
CA TYR A 88 -32.65 -26.25 -31.64
C TYR A 88 -31.58 -26.59 -32.68
N VAL A 89 -30.98 -25.58 -33.32
CA VAL A 89 -29.99 -25.77 -34.37
C VAL A 89 -28.83 -26.62 -33.85
N GLN A 90 -28.26 -26.31 -32.69
CA GLN A 90 -27.12 -27.04 -32.11
C GLN A 90 -27.53 -28.45 -31.64
N VAL A 91 -28.67 -28.61 -30.98
CA VAL A 91 -29.21 -29.93 -30.58
C VAL A 91 -29.42 -30.82 -31.80
N LEU A 92 -30.06 -30.29 -32.86
CA LEU A 92 -30.28 -31.00 -34.11
C LEU A 92 -28.95 -31.44 -34.72
N TYR A 93 -27.94 -30.57 -34.69
CA TYR A 93 -26.61 -30.89 -35.20
C TYR A 93 -25.93 -32.03 -34.47
N ILE A 94 -25.90 -32.01 -33.14
CA ILE A 94 -25.25 -33.08 -32.37
C ILE A 94 -25.94 -34.42 -32.65
N LEU A 95 -27.27 -34.43 -32.78
CA LEU A 95 -28.01 -35.65 -33.08
C LEU A 95 -27.75 -36.15 -34.51
N VAL A 96 -27.61 -35.28 -35.50
CA VAL A 96 -27.21 -35.68 -36.85
C VAL A 96 -25.78 -36.21 -36.87
N HIS A 97 -24.85 -35.56 -36.16
CA HIS A 97 -23.46 -36.01 -36.03
C HIS A 97 -23.36 -37.46 -35.54
N LEU A 98 -24.19 -37.79 -34.54
CA LEU A 98 -24.14 -39.06 -33.84
C LEU A 98 -24.98 -40.17 -34.51
N ASP A 99 -25.69 -39.85 -35.59
CA ASP A 99 -26.70 -40.70 -36.21
C ASP A 99 -27.85 -41.06 -35.24
N LEU A 100 -28.33 -40.06 -34.49
CA LEU A 100 -29.33 -40.17 -33.42
C LEU A 100 -30.53 -39.23 -33.63
N ILE A 101 -30.77 -38.78 -34.86
CA ILE A 101 -31.84 -37.82 -35.19
C ILE A 101 -33.24 -38.26 -34.74
N ASP A 102 -33.52 -39.56 -34.71
CA ASP A 102 -34.82 -40.11 -34.30
C ASP A 102 -35.16 -39.90 -32.82
N HIS A 103 -34.21 -39.37 -32.04
CA HIS A 103 -34.38 -38.96 -30.65
C HIS A 103 -34.60 -37.45 -30.46
N PHE A 104 -34.69 -36.67 -31.53
CA PHE A 104 -34.91 -35.22 -31.45
C PHE A 104 -36.23 -34.87 -30.73
N ASP A 105 -37.27 -35.68 -30.89
CA ASP A 105 -38.54 -35.54 -30.20
C ASP A 105 -38.40 -35.59 -28.68
N VAL A 106 -37.44 -36.35 -28.16
CA VAL A 106 -37.15 -36.44 -26.72
C VAL A 106 -36.64 -35.11 -26.16
N PHE A 107 -35.82 -34.37 -26.92
CA PHE A 107 -35.32 -33.06 -26.50
C PHE A 107 -36.44 -32.02 -26.49
N VAL A 108 -37.26 -32.00 -27.55
CA VAL A 108 -38.41 -31.09 -27.66
C VAL A 108 -39.43 -31.35 -26.55
N ALA A 109 -39.80 -32.62 -26.31
CA ALA A 109 -40.81 -32.99 -25.31
C ALA A 109 -40.41 -32.62 -23.86
N ASN A 110 -39.11 -32.41 -23.61
CA ASN A 110 -38.57 -32.05 -22.30
C ASN A 110 -37.98 -30.64 -22.27
N GLU A 111 -38.29 -29.80 -23.27
CA GLU A 111 -37.82 -28.42 -23.38
C GLU A 111 -36.29 -28.31 -23.20
N GLN A 112 -35.54 -29.23 -23.82
CA GLN A 112 -34.08 -29.19 -23.86
C GLN A 112 -33.61 -28.62 -25.20
N ASP A 113 -33.41 -27.31 -25.23
CA ASP A 113 -33.00 -26.54 -26.40
C ASP A 113 -31.51 -26.16 -26.36
N ASP A 114 -31.05 -25.36 -27.33
CA ASP A 114 -29.67 -24.88 -27.42
C ASP A 114 -29.25 -24.04 -26.20
N ASN A 115 -30.18 -23.37 -25.51
CA ASN A 115 -29.90 -22.59 -24.30
C ASN A 115 -29.61 -23.49 -23.09
N ASN A 116 -29.98 -24.77 -23.16
CA ASN A 116 -29.68 -25.76 -22.13
C ASN A 116 -28.32 -26.45 -22.34
N LEU A 117 -27.66 -26.23 -23.47
CA LEU A 117 -26.34 -26.78 -23.77
C LEU A 117 -25.21 -25.94 -23.14
N PRO A 118 -24.06 -26.56 -22.77
CA PRO A 118 -23.83 -27.99 -22.72
C PRO A 118 -24.56 -28.66 -21.53
N LEU A 119 -25.06 -29.87 -21.75
CA LEU A 119 -25.65 -30.69 -20.70
C LEU A 119 -24.55 -31.11 -19.71
N LYS A 120 -24.69 -30.67 -18.45
CA LYS A 120 -23.72 -30.96 -17.38
C LYS A 120 -23.91 -32.32 -16.72
N ARG A 121 -25.11 -32.87 -16.82
CA ARG A 121 -25.50 -34.16 -16.24
C ARG A 121 -26.57 -34.79 -17.12
N VAL A 122 -26.63 -36.12 -17.10
CA VAL A 122 -27.71 -36.86 -17.74
C VAL A 122 -29.05 -36.39 -17.14
N PRO A 123 -30.05 -36.03 -17.96
CA PRO A 123 -31.35 -35.59 -17.46
C PRO A 123 -32.03 -36.69 -16.62
N GLY A 124 -32.69 -36.33 -15.52
CA GLY A 124 -33.28 -37.31 -14.58
C GLY A 124 -34.43 -38.15 -15.16
N TRP A 125 -35.03 -37.70 -16.25
CA TRP A 125 -36.11 -38.38 -16.98
C TRP A 125 -35.59 -39.38 -18.05
N SER A 126 -34.28 -39.57 -18.15
CA SER A 126 -33.59 -40.38 -19.19
C SER A 126 -33.64 -41.91 -19.03
N SER A 127 -34.38 -42.44 -18.04
CA SER A 127 -34.41 -43.87 -17.70
C SER A 127 -34.61 -44.75 -18.93
N GLY A 128 -33.59 -45.53 -19.30
CA GLY A 128 -33.60 -46.46 -20.45
C GLY A 128 -32.83 -46.01 -21.69
N ASN A 129 -32.38 -44.74 -21.76
CA ASN A 129 -31.63 -44.17 -22.90
C ASN A 129 -30.16 -43.87 -22.57
N GLY A 130 -29.55 -44.56 -21.60
CA GLY A 130 -28.18 -44.30 -21.12
C GLY A 130 -27.13 -44.10 -22.23
N PRO A 131 -27.01 -45.04 -23.20
CA PRO A 131 -26.03 -44.93 -24.28
C PRO A 131 -26.20 -43.71 -25.20
N LEU A 132 -27.44 -43.24 -25.43
CA LEU A 132 -27.71 -42.01 -26.20
C LEU A 132 -27.10 -40.81 -25.49
N TRP A 133 -27.37 -40.67 -24.19
CA TRP A 133 -26.92 -39.54 -23.39
C TRP A 133 -25.42 -39.55 -23.17
N GLU A 134 -24.80 -40.73 -23.01
CA GLU A 134 -23.35 -40.87 -22.92
C GLU A 134 -22.65 -40.36 -24.19
N ARG A 135 -23.12 -40.78 -25.38
CA ARG A 135 -22.56 -40.32 -26.66
C ARG A 135 -22.81 -38.83 -26.89
N PHE A 136 -24.03 -38.36 -26.62
CA PHE A 136 -24.37 -36.93 -26.75
C PHE A 136 -23.47 -36.07 -25.85
N MET A 137 -23.33 -36.45 -24.58
CA MET A 137 -22.54 -35.70 -23.63
C MET A 137 -21.03 -35.73 -23.91
N GLN A 138 -20.53 -36.78 -24.58
CA GLN A 138 -19.15 -36.87 -25.03
C GLN A 138 -18.85 -35.93 -26.20
N ASP A 139 -19.75 -35.82 -27.19
CA ASP A 139 -19.45 -35.10 -28.44
C ASP A 139 -19.95 -33.65 -28.45
N GLN A 140 -20.88 -33.28 -27.57
CA GLN A 140 -21.47 -31.93 -27.52
C GLN A 140 -20.46 -30.79 -27.47
N TRP A 141 -19.26 -31.00 -26.90
CA TRP A 141 -18.30 -29.94 -26.61
C TRP A 141 -17.79 -29.21 -27.86
N CYS A 142 -17.63 -29.91 -28.99
CA CYS A 142 -17.22 -29.29 -30.26
C CYS A 142 -18.32 -28.41 -30.87
N PHE A 143 -19.56 -28.53 -30.39
CA PHE A 143 -20.70 -27.70 -30.78
C PHE A 143 -21.05 -26.63 -29.73
N CYS A 144 -20.39 -26.67 -28.56
CA CYS A 144 -20.69 -25.80 -27.42
C CYS A 144 -19.47 -25.00 -26.93
N PRO A 145 -18.76 -24.25 -27.80
CA PRO A 145 -17.64 -23.41 -27.38
C PRO A 145 -18.06 -22.33 -26.38
N GLN A 146 -17.18 -21.98 -25.46
CA GLN A 146 -17.45 -21.01 -24.40
C GLN A 146 -17.31 -19.57 -24.95
N LYS A 147 -18.43 -18.84 -24.99
CA LYS A 147 -18.41 -17.39 -25.24
C LYS A 147 -17.70 -16.65 -24.10
N ILE A 148 -16.74 -15.78 -24.41
CA ILE A 148 -15.94 -15.06 -23.42
C ILE A 148 -16.50 -13.65 -23.23
N SER A 149 -17.12 -13.39 -22.07
CA SER A 149 -17.82 -12.11 -21.77
C SER A 149 -17.26 -11.39 -20.54
N LYS A 150 -17.52 -10.07 -20.46
CA LYS A 150 -17.01 -9.17 -19.40
C LYS A 150 -17.45 -9.52 -17.97
N LEU A 151 -18.46 -10.38 -17.82
CA LEU A 151 -19.04 -10.76 -16.53
C LEU A 151 -18.77 -12.22 -16.19
N MET A 152 -17.73 -12.82 -16.79
CA MET A 152 -17.19 -14.13 -16.39
C MET A 152 -16.62 -14.00 -14.96
N HIS A 153 -17.52 -14.06 -13.99
CA HIS A 153 -17.29 -14.37 -12.59
C HIS A 153 -17.96 -15.73 -12.31
N GLN A 154 -17.80 -16.67 -13.25
CA GLN A 154 -18.42 -18.00 -13.15
C GLN A 154 -17.55 -18.92 -12.30
N PRO A 155 -18.13 -19.71 -11.37
CA PRO A 155 -17.36 -20.59 -10.49
C PRO A 155 -16.64 -21.76 -11.17
N GLU A 156 -16.98 -22.14 -12.40
CA GLU A 156 -16.21 -23.15 -13.16
C GLU A 156 -16.71 -23.28 -14.60
N VAL A 157 -15.87 -22.98 -15.59
CA VAL A 157 -16.04 -23.45 -16.97
C VAL A 157 -15.66 -24.95 -16.98
N SER A 158 -16.44 -25.79 -17.66
CA SER A 158 -16.15 -27.22 -17.74
C SER A 158 -14.77 -27.47 -18.36
N GLN A 159 -14.04 -28.47 -17.87
CA GLN A 159 -12.72 -28.80 -18.38
C GLN A 159 -12.76 -29.25 -19.86
N ASP A 160 -13.87 -29.81 -20.31
CA ASP A 160 -14.03 -30.28 -21.69
C ASP A 160 -14.57 -29.21 -22.64
N GLN A 161 -15.03 -28.07 -22.10
CA GLN A 161 -15.53 -26.97 -22.91
C GLN A 161 -14.39 -26.24 -23.61
N ILE A 162 -14.58 -25.91 -24.89
CA ILE A 162 -13.54 -25.33 -25.73
C ILE A 162 -13.58 -23.81 -25.61
N LEU A 163 -12.45 -23.20 -25.24
CA LEU A 163 -12.21 -21.77 -25.37
C LEU A 163 -11.85 -21.48 -26.84
N PRO A 164 -12.61 -20.64 -27.55
CA PRO A 164 -12.43 -20.37 -28.98
C PRO A 164 -11.28 -19.36 -29.19
N LEU A 165 -10.05 -19.84 -29.00
CA LEU A 165 -8.82 -19.06 -29.18
C LEU A 165 -8.19 -19.41 -30.53
N VAL A 166 -8.26 -18.48 -31.48
CA VAL A 166 -7.66 -18.60 -32.83
C VAL A 166 -6.14 -18.74 -32.74
N SER A 167 -5.52 -18.03 -31.79
CA SER A 167 -4.10 -18.19 -31.48
C SER A 167 -3.84 -18.10 -29.98
N LYS A 168 -2.85 -18.87 -29.50
CA LYS A 168 -2.35 -18.83 -28.12
C LYS A 168 -0.83 -19.00 -28.14
N THR A 169 -0.12 -17.88 -27.99
CA THR A 169 1.34 -17.84 -28.04
C THR A 169 1.90 -17.48 -26.67
N LEU A 170 2.80 -18.31 -26.16
CA LEU A 170 3.52 -18.06 -24.92
C LEU A 170 4.47 -16.86 -25.09
N VAL A 171 4.31 -15.84 -24.25
CA VAL A 171 5.13 -14.61 -24.27
C VAL A 171 6.27 -14.71 -23.28
N ASN A 172 6.02 -15.30 -22.11
CA ASN A 172 7.02 -15.50 -21.07
C ASN A 172 6.75 -16.81 -20.32
N ASN A 173 7.82 -17.59 -20.09
CA ASN A 173 7.77 -18.79 -19.27
C ASN A 173 7.97 -18.41 -17.80
N GLU A 174 7.11 -18.95 -16.94
CA GLU A 174 7.21 -18.90 -15.47
C GLU A 174 7.74 -17.56 -14.94
N VAL A 175 6.86 -16.57 -14.84
CA VAL A 175 7.15 -15.43 -13.96
C VAL A 175 7.34 -16.00 -12.55
N GLY A 176 8.23 -15.44 -11.73
CA GLY A 176 8.58 -15.98 -10.41
C GLY A 176 7.43 -16.14 -9.39
N ASP A 177 6.18 -15.95 -9.81
CA ASP A 177 4.91 -16.26 -9.14
C ASP A 177 4.23 -17.56 -9.66
N GLY A 178 4.89 -18.36 -10.50
CA GLY A 178 4.37 -19.62 -11.03
C GLY A 178 3.38 -19.46 -12.20
N SER A 179 3.18 -18.22 -12.71
CA SER A 179 2.25 -17.94 -13.79
C SER A 179 2.90 -17.98 -15.18
N CYS A 180 2.12 -18.37 -16.19
CA CYS A 180 2.48 -18.30 -17.61
C CYS A 180 1.70 -17.18 -18.29
N ILE A 181 2.38 -16.38 -19.11
CA ILE A 181 1.76 -15.27 -19.85
C ILE A 181 1.60 -15.66 -21.31
N TYR A 182 0.37 -15.70 -21.80
CA TYR A 182 0.04 -15.96 -23.19
C TYR A 182 -0.54 -14.72 -23.86
N LYS A 183 -0.09 -14.43 -25.07
CA LYS A 183 -0.81 -13.60 -26.02
C LYS A 183 -1.85 -14.48 -26.69
N VAL A 184 -3.11 -14.07 -26.64
CA VAL A 184 -4.21 -14.83 -27.25
C VAL A 184 -5.00 -13.98 -28.21
N GLU A 185 -5.57 -14.63 -29.21
CA GLU A 185 -6.56 -14.05 -30.11
C GLU A 185 -7.85 -14.85 -29.97
N ILE A 186 -8.93 -14.18 -29.58
CA ILE A 186 -10.26 -14.80 -29.38
C ILE A 186 -11.04 -14.69 -30.69
N ASP A 187 -11.73 -15.76 -31.07
CA ASP A 187 -12.66 -15.74 -32.22
C ASP A 187 -13.70 -14.63 -32.04
N GLU A 188 -13.84 -13.78 -33.07
CA GLU A 188 -14.72 -12.61 -33.05
C GLU A 188 -16.18 -12.96 -32.70
N ASN A 189 -16.67 -14.12 -33.15
CA ASN A 189 -18.05 -14.57 -32.89
C ASN A 189 -18.27 -14.94 -31.42
N TYR A 190 -17.18 -15.17 -30.69
CA TYR A 190 -17.20 -15.59 -29.28
C TYR A 190 -16.56 -14.55 -28.34
N ASN A 191 -16.14 -13.40 -28.87
CA ASN A 191 -15.57 -12.30 -28.09
C ASN A 191 -16.62 -11.25 -27.74
N ASP A 192 -17.01 -11.20 -26.47
CA ASP A 192 -17.89 -10.18 -25.91
C ASP A 192 -17.15 -9.25 -24.94
N LEU A 193 -15.81 -9.26 -24.97
CA LEU A 193 -14.97 -8.44 -24.09
C LEU A 193 -14.87 -6.98 -24.54
N THR A 194 -15.19 -6.68 -25.79
CA THR A 194 -15.05 -5.34 -26.40
C THR A 194 -16.37 -4.80 -26.98
N SER A 195 -17.49 -5.47 -26.73
CA SER A 195 -18.81 -5.14 -27.28
C SER A 195 -19.41 -3.82 -26.78
N ASP A 196 -19.23 -3.45 -25.50
CA ASP A 196 -19.58 -2.08 -25.06
C ASP A 196 -18.56 -1.07 -25.61
N ALA A 197 -18.87 -0.48 -26.75
CA ALA A 197 -18.10 0.53 -27.49
C ALA A 197 -17.88 1.86 -26.74
N LYS A 198 -18.13 1.94 -25.42
CA LYS A 198 -17.94 3.17 -24.63
C LYS A 198 -16.48 3.41 -24.21
N PHE A 199 -15.60 2.43 -24.38
CA PHE A 199 -14.21 2.48 -23.90
C PHE A 199 -13.17 2.01 -24.92
N VAL A 200 -13.62 1.67 -26.13
CA VAL A 200 -12.78 1.56 -27.32
C VAL A 200 -12.70 3.00 -27.81
N THR A 201 -11.58 3.68 -27.57
CA THR A 201 -11.38 4.96 -28.23
C THR A 201 -11.29 4.68 -29.73
N ASP A 202 -11.68 5.62 -30.60
CA ASP A 202 -11.55 5.50 -32.06
C ASP A 202 -10.10 5.22 -32.56
N GLN A 203 -9.15 5.07 -31.63
CA GLN A 203 -7.72 4.82 -31.83
C GLN A 203 -7.32 3.34 -31.70
N ASP A 204 -8.18 2.46 -31.18
CA ASP A 204 -7.90 1.02 -31.12
C ASP A 204 -8.09 0.41 -32.52
N VAL A 205 -6.98 0.06 -33.17
CA VAL A 205 -6.99 -0.51 -34.52
C VAL A 205 -7.79 -1.82 -34.52
N ASP A 206 -8.71 -2.00 -35.47
CA ASP A 206 -9.69 -3.12 -35.57
C ASP A 206 -9.14 -4.52 -35.24
N HIS A 207 -7.86 -4.79 -35.52
CA HIS A 207 -7.20 -6.07 -35.26
C HIS A 207 -6.81 -6.32 -33.79
N LEU A 208 -6.77 -5.30 -32.94
CA LEU A 208 -6.50 -5.45 -31.49
C LEU A 208 -7.76 -5.78 -30.69
N ARG A 209 -8.95 -5.63 -31.28
CA ARG A 209 -10.24 -5.88 -30.63
C ARG A 209 -10.39 -7.31 -30.08
N ASN A 210 -9.69 -8.25 -30.72
CA ASN A 210 -9.71 -9.67 -30.40
C ASN A 210 -8.42 -10.17 -29.73
N THR A 211 -7.43 -9.30 -29.52
CA THR A 211 -6.12 -9.68 -28.94
C THR A 211 -6.06 -9.36 -27.45
N PHE A 212 -5.72 -10.34 -26.63
CA PHE A 212 -5.65 -10.23 -25.18
C PHE A 212 -4.42 -10.90 -24.58
N VAL A 213 -4.22 -10.69 -23.29
CA VAL A 213 -3.26 -11.43 -22.47
C VAL A 213 -3.99 -12.36 -21.53
N PHE A 214 -3.63 -13.64 -21.56
CA PHE A 214 -4.02 -14.63 -20.57
C PHE A 214 -2.84 -14.85 -19.62
N LYS A 215 -2.99 -14.43 -18.36
CA LYS A 215 -2.10 -14.83 -17.27
C LYS A 215 -2.69 -16.09 -16.64
N GLU A 216 -2.09 -17.24 -16.94
CA GLU A 216 -2.57 -18.55 -16.51
C GLU A 216 -1.74 -19.11 -15.35
N ILE A 217 -2.43 -19.65 -14.36
CA ILE A 217 -1.85 -20.34 -13.20
C ILE A 217 -2.43 -21.75 -13.16
N LYS A 218 -1.56 -22.76 -13.23
CA LYS A 218 -1.96 -24.17 -13.17
C LYS A 218 -1.86 -24.70 -11.75
N PHE A 219 -3.01 -25.06 -11.18
CA PHE A 219 -3.10 -25.74 -9.91
C PHE A 219 -2.57 -27.15 -10.04
N THR A 220 -1.49 -27.42 -9.33
CA THR A 220 -0.92 -28.76 -9.15
C THR A 220 -0.91 -29.09 -7.68
N SER A 221 -0.79 -30.37 -7.34
CA SER A 221 -0.59 -30.82 -5.95
C SER A 221 0.67 -30.26 -5.29
N LYS A 222 1.57 -29.63 -6.06
CA LYS A 222 2.82 -29.01 -5.60
C LYS A 222 2.71 -27.49 -5.40
N MET A 223 1.57 -26.88 -5.77
CA MET A 223 1.39 -25.43 -5.69
C MET A 223 1.35 -24.96 -4.24
N SER A 224 2.05 -23.87 -3.95
CA SER A 224 2.12 -23.27 -2.63
C SER A 224 0.85 -22.46 -2.31
N ASN A 225 0.55 -22.32 -1.02
CA ASN A 225 -0.51 -21.40 -0.56
C ASN A 225 -0.25 -19.94 -0.98
N GLN A 226 1.02 -19.59 -1.20
CA GLN A 226 1.47 -18.27 -1.59
C GLN A 226 1.06 -17.92 -3.02
N GLU A 227 1.28 -18.81 -3.99
CA GLU A 227 0.88 -18.60 -5.40
C GLU A 227 -0.65 -18.46 -5.53
N LEU A 228 -1.41 -19.26 -4.78
CA LEU A 228 -2.88 -19.14 -4.73
C LEU A 228 -3.32 -17.81 -4.11
N GLN A 229 -2.61 -17.35 -3.09
CA GLN A 229 -2.88 -16.04 -2.50
C GLN A 229 -2.57 -14.90 -3.47
N MET A 230 -1.49 -15.01 -4.27
CA MET A 230 -1.15 -14.03 -5.29
C MET A 230 -2.25 -13.90 -6.35
N TYR A 231 -2.76 -15.01 -6.88
CA TYR A 231 -3.91 -15.00 -7.79
C TYR A 231 -5.12 -14.29 -7.18
N ARG A 232 -5.47 -14.63 -5.93
CA ARG A 232 -6.61 -14.01 -5.22
C ARG A 232 -6.42 -12.52 -5.04
N ASN A 233 -5.24 -12.08 -4.61
CA ASN A 233 -4.90 -10.67 -4.44
C ASN A 233 -5.10 -9.92 -5.76
N GLU A 234 -4.59 -10.46 -6.86
CA GLU A 234 -4.65 -9.84 -8.18
C GLU A 234 -6.10 -9.69 -8.67
N VAL A 235 -6.89 -10.76 -8.61
CA VAL A 235 -8.31 -10.73 -8.96
C VAL A 235 -9.09 -9.78 -8.05
N THR A 236 -8.81 -9.75 -6.75
CA THR A 236 -9.44 -8.82 -5.80
C THR A 236 -9.11 -7.35 -6.14
N ALA A 237 -7.85 -7.03 -6.42
CA ALA A 237 -7.43 -5.68 -6.77
C ALA A 237 -8.08 -5.20 -8.08
N TYR A 238 -8.07 -6.01 -9.13
CA TYR A 238 -8.70 -5.65 -10.40
C TYR A 238 -10.22 -5.49 -10.28
N ASN A 239 -10.89 -6.38 -9.54
CA ASN A 239 -12.33 -6.24 -9.30
C ASN A 239 -12.67 -4.95 -8.52
N LEU A 240 -11.82 -4.54 -7.57
CA LEU A 240 -11.98 -3.27 -6.86
C LEU A 240 -11.85 -2.09 -7.81
N LEU A 241 -10.76 -2.03 -8.59
CA LEU A 241 -10.51 -0.95 -9.54
C LEU A 241 -11.64 -0.82 -10.57
N ARG A 242 -12.14 -1.95 -11.08
CA ARG A 242 -13.29 -1.99 -11.99
C ARG A 242 -14.58 -1.48 -11.35
N LYS A 243 -14.82 -1.76 -10.07
CA LYS A 243 -15.98 -1.20 -9.34
C LYS A 243 -15.86 0.31 -9.22
N LEU A 244 -14.68 0.82 -8.87
CA LEU A 244 -14.42 2.26 -8.77
C LEU A 244 -14.64 2.97 -10.12
N GLU A 245 -14.20 2.35 -11.23
CA GLU A 245 -14.41 2.86 -12.59
C GLU A 245 -15.90 3.00 -12.94
N LYS A 246 -16.72 1.96 -12.66
CA LYS A 246 -18.17 2.01 -12.91
C LYS A 246 -18.89 3.11 -12.13
N HIS A 247 -18.45 3.39 -10.90
CA HIS A 247 -19.07 4.43 -10.06
C HIS A 247 -18.67 5.85 -10.47
N ARG A 248 -17.59 6.03 -11.25
CA ARG A 248 -17.03 7.33 -11.62
C ARG A 248 -17.33 7.79 -13.03
N LEU A 249 -18.32 7.18 -13.69
CA LEU A 249 -18.76 7.52 -15.06
C LEU A 249 -19.28 8.95 -15.26
N SER A 250 -19.20 9.84 -14.25
CA SER A 250 -19.52 11.26 -14.35
C SER A 250 -18.31 12.20 -14.32
N GLU A 251 -17.10 11.72 -14.02
CA GLU A 251 -15.89 12.55 -13.92
C GLU A 251 -14.80 11.92 -14.80
N ASN A 252 -14.15 12.73 -15.65
CA ASN A 252 -13.08 12.33 -16.59
C ASN A 252 -11.81 11.83 -15.85
N LEU A 253 -11.90 10.79 -15.02
CA LEU A 253 -10.76 10.19 -14.36
C LEU A 253 -10.12 9.15 -15.31
N PRO A 254 -8.86 9.35 -15.75
CA PRO A 254 -8.24 8.44 -16.68
C PRO A 254 -7.78 7.18 -15.94
N PHE A 255 -8.61 6.13 -15.93
CA PHE A 255 -8.15 4.75 -15.66
C PHE A 255 -7.18 4.23 -16.74
N ASN A 256 -6.71 5.09 -17.65
CA ASN A 256 -5.72 4.79 -18.68
C ASN A 256 -4.28 4.62 -18.13
N CYS A 257 -4.11 4.53 -16.81
CA CYS A 257 -2.84 4.35 -16.11
C CYS A 257 -2.72 2.99 -15.41
N ILE A 258 -3.74 2.13 -15.49
CA ILE A 258 -3.73 0.74 -15.01
C ILE A 258 -4.16 -0.16 -16.15
N VAL A 259 -3.50 -1.30 -16.33
CA VAL A 259 -3.85 -2.26 -17.39
C VAL A 259 -5.30 -2.70 -17.24
N ARG A 260 -6.04 -2.71 -18.35
CA ARG A 260 -7.45 -3.06 -18.33
C ARG A 260 -7.63 -4.56 -18.02
N TYR A 261 -8.53 -4.84 -17.08
CA TYR A 261 -8.94 -6.18 -16.68
C TYR A 261 -10.32 -6.49 -17.25
N TYR A 262 -10.41 -7.60 -18.00
CA TYR A 262 -11.64 -8.02 -18.67
C TYR A 262 -12.41 -9.07 -17.88
N GLY A 263 -11.74 -9.84 -17.03
CA GLY A 263 -12.35 -10.91 -16.24
C GLY A 263 -11.34 -11.99 -15.87
N SER A 264 -11.83 -13.01 -15.16
CA SER A 264 -11.06 -14.21 -14.84
C SER A 264 -11.86 -15.46 -15.17
N ILE A 265 -11.17 -16.54 -15.54
CA ILE A 265 -11.76 -17.82 -15.89
C ILE A 265 -11.16 -18.88 -14.96
N GLU A 266 -12.03 -19.68 -14.37
CA GLU A 266 -11.65 -20.90 -13.67
C GLU A 266 -12.07 -22.09 -14.54
N GLN A 267 -11.12 -22.87 -15.04
CA GLN A 267 -11.41 -24.03 -15.90
C GLN A 267 -10.56 -25.22 -15.47
N GLY A 268 -11.22 -26.21 -14.87
CA GLY A 268 -10.54 -27.33 -14.22
C GLY A 268 -9.51 -26.84 -13.19
N ASN A 269 -8.24 -27.23 -13.38
CA ASN A 269 -7.14 -26.80 -12.54
C ASN A 269 -6.42 -25.55 -13.05
N THR A 270 -6.91 -24.88 -14.09
CA THR A 270 -6.30 -23.64 -14.58
C THR A 270 -7.12 -22.44 -14.09
N ARG A 271 -6.41 -21.39 -13.66
CA ARG A 271 -6.98 -20.08 -13.35
C ARG A 271 -6.37 -19.06 -14.29
N THR A 272 -7.20 -18.30 -14.97
CA THR A 272 -6.78 -17.37 -16.02
C THR A 272 -7.27 -15.96 -15.69
N ILE A 273 -6.37 -14.98 -15.71
CA ILE A 273 -6.71 -13.55 -15.66
C ILE A 273 -6.60 -13.00 -17.08
N ILE A 274 -7.65 -12.33 -17.55
CA ILE A 274 -7.72 -11.76 -18.89
C ILE A 274 -7.45 -10.26 -18.83
N LEU A 275 -6.38 -9.83 -19.51
CA LEU A 275 -5.87 -8.47 -19.51
C LEU A 275 -5.75 -7.91 -20.93
N GLU A 276 -5.71 -6.59 -21.00
CA GLU A 276 -5.34 -5.84 -22.21
C GLU A 276 -3.92 -6.20 -22.68
N TYR A 277 -3.74 -6.29 -24.00
CA TYR A 277 -2.44 -6.60 -24.60
C TYR A 277 -1.59 -5.35 -24.83
N ALA A 278 -0.45 -5.28 -24.14
CA ALA A 278 0.54 -4.22 -24.30
C ALA A 278 1.49 -4.49 -25.48
N ARG A 279 1.22 -3.90 -26.65
CA ARG A 279 2.07 -4.05 -27.86
C ARG A 279 3.51 -3.57 -27.64
N GLY A 280 3.73 -2.60 -26.75
CA GLY A 280 5.06 -2.08 -26.42
C GLY A 280 5.85 -2.97 -25.45
N GLY A 281 5.26 -4.04 -24.93
CA GLY A 281 5.85 -4.87 -23.87
C GLY A 281 5.86 -4.14 -22.53
N ASN A 282 6.82 -4.47 -21.66
CA ASN A 282 7.05 -3.75 -20.42
C ASN A 282 8.13 -2.66 -20.57
N LEU A 283 8.30 -1.83 -19.54
CA LEU A 283 9.22 -0.71 -19.55
C LEU A 283 10.70 -1.13 -19.73
N VAL A 284 11.07 -2.36 -19.32
CA VAL A 284 12.40 -2.91 -19.61
C VAL A 284 12.56 -3.17 -21.11
N ASN A 285 11.56 -3.77 -21.76
CA ASN A 285 11.58 -3.97 -23.22
C ASN A 285 11.69 -2.62 -23.95
N TYR A 286 10.98 -1.60 -23.45
CA TYR A 286 11.04 -0.25 -23.98
C TYR A 286 12.46 0.34 -23.88
N TYR A 287 13.11 0.26 -22.72
CA TYR A 287 14.50 0.72 -22.57
C TYR A 287 15.48 -0.01 -23.51
N GLN A 288 15.30 -1.33 -23.66
CA GLN A 288 16.13 -2.16 -24.52
C GLN A 288 15.92 -1.90 -26.02
N LYS A 289 14.70 -1.51 -26.41
CA LYS A 289 14.37 -1.13 -27.79
C LYS A 289 14.91 0.27 -28.11
N HIS A 290 14.84 1.19 -27.16
CA HIS A 290 15.27 2.58 -27.31
C HIS A 290 16.61 2.81 -26.59
N ARG A 291 17.66 2.11 -27.04
CA ARG A 291 18.94 2.00 -26.32
C ARG A 291 19.70 3.30 -26.13
N GLU A 292 19.47 4.30 -26.98
CA GLU A 292 20.14 5.61 -26.96
C GLU A 292 19.52 6.59 -25.93
N GLY A 293 18.32 6.27 -25.40
CA GLY A 293 17.56 7.20 -24.55
C GLY A 293 16.56 8.04 -25.34
N LEU A 294 16.24 9.24 -24.83
CA LEU A 294 15.21 10.11 -25.40
C LEU A 294 15.79 11.34 -26.11
N PRO A 295 15.34 11.64 -27.33
CA PRO A 295 15.55 12.95 -27.95
C PRO A 295 15.00 14.09 -27.07
N ALA A 296 15.66 15.25 -27.08
CA ALA A 296 15.34 16.37 -26.19
C ALA A 296 13.89 16.88 -26.36
N ASP A 297 13.40 16.93 -27.60
CA ASP A 297 12.02 17.32 -27.95
C ASP A 297 10.95 16.35 -27.44
N ARG A 298 11.33 15.12 -27.09
CA ARG A 298 10.40 14.06 -26.62
C ARG A 298 10.36 13.88 -25.11
N ARG A 299 11.35 14.41 -24.37
CA ARG A 299 11.45 14.24 -22.91
C ARG A 299 10.22 14.75 -22.17
N LYS A 300 9.70 15.92 -22.53
CA LYS A 300 8.52 16.49 -21.87
C LYS A 300 7.30 15.58 -22.00
N ALA A 301 6.99 15.12 -23.22
CA ALA A 301 5.85 14.25 -23.47
C ALA A 301 5.99 12.91 -22.73
N PHE A 302 7.20 12.34 -22.72
CA PHE A 302 7.49 11.12 -21.95
C PHE A 302 7.23 11.31 -20.45
N TRP A 303 7.74 12.39 -19.86
CA TRP A 303 7.54 12.65 -18.42
C TRP A 303 6.11 12.99 -18.07
N ASP A 304 5.41 13.76 -18.91
CA ASP A 304 3.97 13.97 -18.77
C ASP A 304 3.22 12.62 -18.71
N ALA A 305 3.53 11.68 -19.61
CA ALA A 305 2.92 10.35 -19.60
C ALA A 305 3.32 9.50 -18.39
N MET A 306 4.57 9.59 -17.92
CA MET A 306 5.03 8.84 -16.74
C MET A 306 4.31 9.31 -15.47
N PHE A 307 4.23 10.62 -15.22
CA PHE A 307 3.62 11.17 -14.01
C PHE A 307 2.11 10.88 -13.88
N VAL A 308 1.40 10.64 -14.99
CA VAL A 308 0.00 10.17 -14.97
C VAL A 308 -0.16 8.84 -14.21
N MET A 309 0.88 8.01 -14.09
CA MET A 309 0.81 6.78 -13.25
C MET A 309 0.52 7.07 -11.77
N CYS A 310 0.83 8.28 -11.28
CA CYS A 310 0.45 8.70 -9.94
C CYS A 310 -1.08 8.71 -9.75
N ASP A 311 -1.87 9.01 -10.78
CA ASP A 311 -3.34 8.94 -10.71
C ASP A 311 -3.83 7.49 -10.54
N GLY A 312 -3.12 6.53 -11.14
CA GLY A 312 -3.39 5.10 -10.95
C GLY A 312 -3.16 4.67 -9.50
N LEU A 313 -2.10 5.17 -8.87
CA LEU A 313 -1.87 4.96 -7.44
C LEU A 313 -2.93 5.65 -6.58
N VAL A 314 -3.33 6.88 -6.90
CA VAL A 314 -4.43 7.58 -6.20
C VAL A 314 -5.73 6.77 -6.23
N ALA A 315 -6.05 6.16 -7.38
CA ALA A 315 -7.20 5.29 -7.54
C ALA A 315 -7.07 4.01 -6.68
N LEU A 316 -5.93 3.32 -6.75
CA LEU A 316 -5.65 2.11 -5.97
C LEU A 316 -5.66 2.38 -4.45
N HIS A 317 -5.06 3.48 -4.03
CA HIS A 317 -4.90 3.88 -2.62
C HIS A 317 -6.21 4.36 -1.99
N GLY A 318 -7.28 4.53 -2.77
CA GLY A 318 -8.56 5.04 -2.29
C GLY A 318 -8.48 6.51 -1.84
N GLN A 319 -7.58 7.28 -2.46
CA GLN A 319 -7.27 8.69 -2.11
C GLN A 319 -8.11 9.71 -2.88
N VAL A 320 -9.09 9.27 -3.66
CA VAL A 320 -9.90 10.18 -4.45
C VAL A 320 -10.80 11.00 -3.54
N SER A 321 -10.66 12.30 -3.66
CA SER A 321 -11.35 13.30 -2.85
C SER A 321 -12.56 13.79 -3.62
N SER A 322 -13.76 13.33 -3.28
CA SER A 322 -14.96 14.07 -3.63
C SER A 322 -15.91 14.12 -2.44
N GLN A 323 -16.42 15.32 -2.16
CA GLN A 323 -17.41 15.60 -1.11
C GLN A 323 -18.77 14.91 -1.36
N HIS A 324 -18.88 14.08 -2.40
CA HIS A 324 -20.07 13.33 -2.79
C HIS A 324 -19.92 11.80 -2.72
N ASP A 325 -18.72 11.26 -2.41
CA ASP A 325 -18.42 9.81 -2.47
C ASP A 325 -18.78 8.99 -1.22
N SER A 326 -19.73 9.45 -0.40
CA SER A 326 -20.34 8.64 0.69
C SER A 326 -21.26 7.50 0.17
N LYS A 327 -21.23 7.21 -1.14
CA LYS A 327 -22.08 6.24 -1.83
C LYS A 327 -21.34 5.10 -2.53
N ILE A 328 -20.08 4.81 -2.17
CA ILE A 328 -19.52 3.48 -2.49
C ILE A 328 -20.18 2.47 -1.54
N SER A 329 -21.30 1.93 -2.01
CA SER A 329 -22.10 0.82 -1.45
C SER A 329 -22.51 0.95 0.02
N ARG A 330 -23.69 1.56 0.26
CA ARG A 330 -24.53 1.23 1.42
C ARG A 330 -25.21 -0.13 1.18
N GLU A 331 -24.50 -1.23 1.39
CA GLU A 331 -25.17 -2.48 1.79
C GLU A 331 -25.16 -2.50 3.33
N ASN A 332 -26.35 -2.62 3.93
CA ASN A 332 -26.55 -2.68 5.38
C ASN A 332 -26.18 -1.42 6.20
N GLY A 333 -26.00 -0.26 5.56
CA GLY A 333 -25.81 1.02 6.26
C GLY A 333 -24.39 1.29 6.78
N MET A 334 -23.41 0.49 6.37
CA MET A 334 -21.98 0.66 6.72
C MET A 334 -21.22 1.37 5.58
N GLU A 335 -20.27 2.25 5.94
CA GLU A 335 -19.45 3.03 5.00
C GLU A 335 -18.11 2.32 4.77
N TRP A 336 -17.86 1.85 3.53
CA TRP A 336 -16.70 1.03 3.19
C TRP A 336 -15.60 1.92 2.59
N LYS A 337 -14.50 2.16 3.31
CA LYS A 337 -13.32 2.85 2.75
C LYS A 337 -12.19 1.84 2.49
N PHE A 338 -11.97 1.54 1.22
CA PHE A 338 -10.92 0.61 0.77
C PHE A 338 -9.57 1.31 0.68
N VAL A 339 -8.49 0.59 0.97
CA VAL A 339 -7.11 1.00 0.70
C VAL A 339 -6.39 -0.17 0.04
N GLY A 340 -5.98 0.00 -1.22
CA GLY A 340 -5.10 -0.92 -1.94
C GLY A 340 -3.65 -0.43 -1.91
N ILE A 341 -2.68 -1.33 -1.83
CA ILE A 341 -1.24 -1.02 -1.96
C ILE A 341 -0.63 -2.04 -2.92
N HIS A 342 0.18 -1.61 -3.89
CA HIS A 342 0.72 -2.46 -4.95
C HIS A 342 1.91 -3.31 -4.51
N GLN A 343 2.86 -2.74 -3.76
CA GLN A 343 4.04 -3.38 -3.15
C GLN A 343 5.12 -3.96 -4.08
N ASP A 344 4.93 -3.97 -5.40
CA ASP A 344 5.90 -4.55 -6.34
C ASP A 344 6.03 -3.74 -7.64
N ILE A 345 5.93 -2.41 -7.52
CA ILE A 345 6.15 -1.50 -8.65
C ILE A 345 7.64 -1.56 -9.04
N LYS A 346 7.87 -1.95 -10.28
CA LYS A 346 9.19 -2.10 -10.91
C LYS A 346 9.01 -1.99 -12.43
N PRO A 347 10.08 -1.76 -13.21
CA PRO A 347 9.96 -1.59 -14.65
C PRO A 347 9.30 -2.79 -15.38
N GLN A 348 9.43 -4.01 -14.86
CA GLN A 348 8.78 -5.20 -15.43
C GLN A 348 7.25 -5.17 -15.28
N ASN A 349 6.73 -4.45 -14.28
CA ASN A 349 5.30 -4.37 -13.96
C ASN A 349 4.66 -3.06 -14.47
N ILE A 350 5.37 -2.32 -15.33
CA ILE A 350 4.86 -1.15 -16.05
C ILE A 350 4.80 -1.52 -17.52
N LEU A 351 3.59 -1.55 -18.08
CA LEU A 351 3.31 -1.90 -19.46
C LEU A 351 3.28 -0.66 -20.35
N VAL A 352 3.75 -0.80 -21.59
CA VAL A 352 3.88 0.30 -22.55
C VAL A 352 2.91 0.12 -23.70
N PHE A 353 2.12 1.17 -23.95
CA PHE A 353 1.09 1.24 -24.99
C PHE A 353 1.46 2.34 -25.99
N PRO A 354 2.05 1.98 -27.15
CA PRO A 354 2.36 2.95 -28.19
C PRO A 354 1.10 3.62 -28.73
N GLY A 355 1.19 4.90 -29.05
CA GLY A 355 0.14 5.68 -29.69
C GLY A 355 -0.09 5.31 -31.17
N PRO A 356 -1.14 5.87 -31.78
CA PRO A 356 -1.58 5.48 -33.13
C PRO A 356 -0.64 5.89 -34.26
N GLU A 357 0.16 6.95 -34.10
CA GLU A 357 0.97 7.56 -35.18
C GLU A 357 2.32 6.86 -35.46
N GLU A 358 2.52 5.62 -34.99
CA GLU A 358 3.82 4.91 -35.01
C GLU A 358 5.00 5.68 -34.39
N ASP A 359 4.76 6.83 -33.74
CA ASP A 359 5.77 7.54 -32.98
C ASP A 359 6.19 6.69 -31.78
N PRO A 360 7.44 6.17 -31.76
CA PRO A 360 7.86 5.27 -30.70
C PRO A 360 7.91 5.92 -29.32
N TYR A 361 7.89 7.26 -29.25
CA TYR A 361 7.99 8.02 -28.00
C TYR A 361 6.64 8.54 -27.49
N ASN A 362 5.59 8.45 -28.32
CA ASN A 362 4.22 8.73 -27.91
C ASN A 362 3.62 7.45 -27.30
N CYS A 363 3.82 7.26 -26.00
CA CYS A 363 3.38 6.05 -25.30
C CYS A 363 2.54 6.40 -24.06
N THR A 364 1.59 5.52 -23.75
CA THR A 364 0.93 5.47 -22.44
C THR A 364 1.58 4.38 -21.58
N PHE A 365 1.77 4.66 -20.29
CA PHE A 365 2.33 3.73 -19.32
C PHE A 365 1.25 3.28 -18.33
N LYS A 366 1.14 1.97 -18.11
CA LYS A 366 0.12 1.41 -17.23
C LYS A 366 0.71 0.46 -16.19
N LEU A 367 0.27 0.59 -14.95
CA LEU A 367 0.60 -0.34 -13.87
C LEU A 367 -0.09 -1.70 -14.10
N ALA A 368 0.62 -2.77 -13.83
CA ALA A 368 0.14 -4.16 -13.95
C ALA A 368 0.71 -5.04 -12.83
N ASP A 369 0.23 -6.29 -12.77
CA ASP A 369 0.67 -7.32 -11.82
C ASP A 369 0.43 -6.97 -10.35
N PHE A 370 -0.80 -7.24 -9.90
CA PHE A 370 -1.25 -6.98 -8.54
C PHE A 370 -1.16 -8.21 -7.63
N GLY A 371 -0.35 -9.23 -7.97
CA GLY A 371 -0.24 -10.46 -7.19
C GLY A 371 0.22 -10.23 -5.75
N ARG A 372 1.07 -9.23 -5.52
CA ARG A 372 1.54 -8.83 -4.18
C ARG A 372 0.72 -7.71 -3.56
N SER A 373 -0.34 -7.27 -4.23
CA SER A 373 -1.16 -6.19 -3.71
C SER A 373 -1.88 -6.62 -2.43
N CYS A 374 -2.12 -5.67 -1.54
CA CYS A 374 -2.99 -5.89 -0.40
C CYS A 374 -4.15 -4.90 -0.43
N VAL A 375 -5.37 -5.44 -0.31
CA VAL A 375 -6.61 -4.67 -0.27
C VAL A 375 -7.27 -4.90 1.08
N GLN A 376 -7.55 -3.83 1.83
CA GLN A 376 -8.27 -3.90 3.10
C GLN A 376 -9.59 -3.13 3.06
N VAL A 377 -10.59 -3.66 3.76
CA VAL A 377 -11.85 -2.99 4.12
C VAL A 377 -11.69 -2.39 5.52
N LYS A 378 -11.90 -1.08 5.66
CA LYS A 378 -11.68 -0.35 6.94
C LYS A 378 -12.56 -0.75 8.14
N GLU A 379 -13.48 -1.70 8.04
CA GLU A 379 -14.26 -2.18 9.20
C GLU A 379 -13.47 -3.07 10.18
N ALA A 380 -12.40 -3.72 9.73
CA ALA A 380 -11.59 -4.57 10.60
C ALA A 380 -10.57 -3.73 11.39
N ALA A 381 -10.99 -3.19 12.53
CA ALA A 381 -10.06 -2.67 13.52
C ALA A 381 -8.99 -3.73 13.86
N ASP A 382 -7.72 -3.32 13.79
CA ASP A 382 -6.55 -4.00 14.37
C ASP A 382 -6.04 -5.29 13.69
N ASN A 383 -6.36 -5.58 12.41
CA ASN A 383 -5.63 -6.62 11.65
C ASN A 383 -4.51 -6.04 10.77
N PRO A 384 -3.25 -6.09 11.21
CA PRO A 384 -2.12 -5.67 10.42
C PRO A 384 -1.85 -6.60 9.23
N PHE A 385 -1.24 -6.01 8.20
CA PHE A 385 -0.72 -6.70 7.03
C PHE A 385 0.24 -7.83 7.43
N VAL A 386 0.04 -9.04 6.90
CA VAL A 386 1.07 -10.09 6.89
C VAL A 386 1.99 -9.80 5.72
N ASN A 387 3.28 -9.67 6.03
CA ASN A 387 4.29 -9.19 5.11
C ASN A 387 4.79 -10.30 4.17
N GLU A 388 4.90 -9.98 2.89
CA GLU A 388 5.90 -10.48 1.97
C GLU A 388 6.32 -9.31 1.09
N TYR A 389 7.13 -8.40 1.64
CA TYR A 389 7.61 -7.23 0.90
C TYR A 389 8.08 -7.64 -0.50
N GLY A 390 7.77 -6.82 -1.52
CA GLY A 390 8.10 -7.05 -2.92
C GLY A 390 9.60 -7.12 -3.23
N ASN A 391 9.93 -6.88 -4.50
CA ASN A 391 11.29 -6.84 -5.02
C ASN A 391 12.23 -5.99 -4.13
N LYS A 392 13.34 -6.60 -3.69
CA LYS A 392 14.39 -5.95 -2.86
C LYS A 392 14.97 -4.70 -3.53
N MET A 393 15.19 -4.72 -4.83
CA MET A 393 15.89 -3.64 -5.53
C MET A 393 15.13 -2.31 -5.52
N TYR A 394 13.81 -2.37 -5.72
CA TYR A 394 12.96 -1.17 -5.82
C TYR A 394 12.28 -0.81 -4.49
N GLY A 395 12.34 -1.71 -3.50
CA GLY A 395 11.71 -1.55 -2.18
C GLY A 395 12.17 -0.31 -1.40
N PRO A 396 11.33 0.25 -0.52
CA PRO A 396 11.72 1.35 0.35
C PRO A 396 12.53 0.89 1.58
N PRO A 397 13.30 1.79 2.23
CA PRO A 397 14.12 1.44 3.40
C PRO A 397 13.31 0.85 4.55
N GLU A 398 12.09 1.34 4.80
CA GLU A 398 11.23 0.80 5.84
C GLU A 398 10.80 -0.66 5.57
N ALA A 399 10.75 -1.12 4.32
CA ALA A 399 10.46 -2.50 3.97
C ALA A 399 11.63 -3.45 4.30
N PHE A 400 12.86 -2.92 4.30
CA PHE A 400 14.05 -3.67 4.70
C PHE A 400 14.21 -3.71 6.22
N GLN A 401 13.98 -2.59 6.91
CA GLN A 401 13.96 -2.54 8.37
C GLN A 401 12.87 -3.45 8.94
N ALA A 402 11.71 -3.52 8.28
CA ALA A 402 10.64 -4.43 8.63
C ALA A 402 10.96 -5.92 8.42
N ARG A 403 11.93 -6.26 7.54
CA ARG A 403 12.32 -7.65 7.25
C ARG A 403 13.25 -8.25 8.30
N GLU A 404 14.15 -7.48 8.90
CA GLU A 404 14.90 -7.95 10.07
C GLU A 404 13.99 -8.16 11.29
N ILE A 405 12.82 -7.51 11.28
CA ILE A 405 11.79 -7.55 12.33
C ILE A 405 10.63 -8.50 11.96
N HIS A 406 10.69 -9.18 10.80
CA HIS A 406 9.54 -9.82 10.14
C HIS A 406 8.83 -10.90 10.95
N TYR A 407 9.49 -11.47 11.95
CA TYR A 407 8.86 -12.46 12.84
C TYR A 407 8.05 -11.83 13.99
N LEU A 408 8.16 -10.52 14.26
CA LEU A 408 7.91 -9.99 15.61
C LEU A 408 7.12 -8.66 15.67
N VAL A 409 7.10 -7.84 14.61
CA VAL A 409 6.24 -6.64 14.57
C VAL A 409 5.61 -6.46 13.20
N ASN A 410 4.29 -6.36 13.22
CA ASN A 410 3.43 -5.93 12.13
C ASN A 410 3.83 -4.56 11.56
N ALA A 411 4.83 -4.56 10.68
CA ALA A 411 5.28 -3.36 10.01
C ALA A 411 4.16 -2.84 9.09
N LYS A 412 3.80 -1.57 9.29
CA LYS A 412 2.68 -0.96 8.59
C LYS A 412 3.08 -0.70 7.14
N ILE A 413 2.48 -1.44 6.22
CA ILE A 413 2.53 -1.11 4.79
C ILE A 413 1.86 0.25 4.60
N SER A 414 2.53 1.15 3.88
CA SER A 414 2.06 2.50 3.59
C SER A 414 1.90 2.67 2.08
N THR A 415 0.88 3.41 1.66
CA THR A 415 0.69 3.92 0.29
C THR A 415 1.93 4.67 -0.20
N ARG A 416 2.63 5.36 0.70
CA ARG A 416 3.90 6.05 0.45
C ARG A 416 5.02 5.09 0.08
N GLY A 417 4.91 3.79 0.41
CA GLY A 417 5.84 2.76 -0.08
C GLY A 417 5.81 2.61 -1.60
N ASP A 418 4.60 2.60 -2.20
CA ASP A 418 4.44 2.56 -3.66
C ASP A 418 5.04 3.82 -4.32
N VAL A 419 4.94 4.99 -3.66
CA VAL A 419 5.56 6.24 -4.14
C VAL A 419 7.09 6.11 -4.20
N TRP A 420 7.72 5.47 -3.22
CA TRP A 420 9.15 5.18 -3.29
C TRP A 420 9.47 4.24 -4.45
N ASN A 421 8.72 3.15 -4.59
CA ASN A 421 8.92 2.21 -5.69
C ASN A 421 8.82 2.92 -7.05
N LEU A 422 7.80 3.77 -7.24
CA LEU A 422 7.67 4.57 -8.46
C LEU A 422 8.82 5.58 -8.62
N GLY A 423 9.27 6.23 -7.54
CA GLY A 423 10.41 7.13 -7.55
C GLY A 423 11.72 6.44 -7.97
N THR A 424 11.90 5.17 -7.60
CA THR A 424 13.05 4.38 -8.03
C THR A 424 13.00 4.05 -9.53
N VAL A 425 11.80 3.78 -10.07
CA VAL A 425 11.59 3.64 -11.52
C VAL A 425 11.90 4.97 -12.23
N TYR A 426 11.44 6.09 -11.70
CA TYR A 426 11.67 7.42 -12.28
C TYR A 426 13.16 7.78 -12.26
N SER A 427 13.89 7.45 -11.18
CA SER A 427 15.35 7.62 -11.14
C SER A 427 16.04 6.83 -12.26
N GLU A 428 15.66 5.57 -12.50
CA GLU A 428 16.20 4.78 -13.62
C GLU A 428 15.82 5.36 -14.99
N ALA A 429 14.56 5.76 -15.17
CA ALA A 429 14.07 6.37 -16.40
C ALA A 429 14.79 7.69 -16.73
N LEU A 430 15.09 8.49 -15.71
CA LEU A 430 15.86 9.74 -15.83
C LEU A 430 17.27 9.46 -16.37
N VAL A 431 17.99 8.51 -15.79
CA VAL A 431 19.32 8.13 -16.26
C VAL A 431 19.27 7.58 -17.68
N TRP A 432 18.33 6.68 -17.94
CA TRP A 432 18.11 6.10 -19.26
C TRP A 432 17.79 7.15 -20.32
N SER A 433 17.00 8.17 -20.00
CA SER A 433 16.59 9.21 -20.95
C SER A 433 17.75 10.02 -21.55
N ILE A 434 18.91 10.05 -20.88
CA ILE A 434 20.12 10.76 -21.33
C ILE A 434 21.26 9.82 -21.70
N ARG A 435 21.47 8.75 -20.94
CA ARG A 435 22.63 7.86 -21.08
C ARG A 435 22.27 6.51 -21.71
N GLY A 436 21.02 6.35 -22.13
CA GLY A 436 20.53 5.14 -22.73
C GLY A 436 20.57 3.93 -21.80
N GLU A 437 20.38 2.75 -22.37
CA GLU A 437 20.32 1.48 -21.63
C GLU A 437 21.66 1.14 -20.98
N TYR A 438 22.78 1.46 -21.64
CA TYR A 438 24.11 1.28 -21.07
C TYR A 438 24.31 2.11 -19.79
N GLY A 439 23.88 3.38 -19.80
CA GLY A 439 23.93 4.23 -18.62
C GLY A 439 23.06 3.72 -17.47
N ARG A 440 21.85 3.25 -17.78
CA ARG A 440 20.92 2.68 -16.79
C ARG A 440 21.50 1.44 -16.10
N GLU A 441 22.07 0.50 -16.85
CA GLU A 441 22.69 -0.70 -16.26
C GLU A 441 23.98 -0.36 -15.50
N LYS A 442 24.79 0.58 -16.00
CA LYS A 442 25.95 1.09 -15.24
C LYS A 442 25.55 1.68 -13.90
N TYR A 443 24.48 2.48 -13.87
CA TYR A 443 23.92 3.04 -12.64
C TYR A 443 23.44 1.95 -11.67
N ARG A 444 22.81 0.90 -12.18
CA ARG A 444 22.45 -0.28 -11.38
C ARG A 444 23.70 -0.96 -10.80
N CYS A 445 24.75 -1.15 -11.58
CA CYS A 445 26.02 -1.72 -11.08
C CYS A 445 26.65 -0.86 -9.98
N GLN A 446 26.68 0.47 -10.14
CA GLN A 446 27.23 1.38 -9.14
C GLN A 446 26.50 1.26 -7.80
N ARG A 447 25.16 1.26 -7.81
CA ARG A 447 24.37 1.04 -6.59
C ARG A 447 24.63 -0.33 -5.96
N ARG A 448 24.79 -1.37 -6.79
CA ARG A 448 25.14 -2.72 -6.32
C ARG A 448 26.48 -2.73 -5.58
N ASP A 449 27.49 -2.06 -6.13
CA ASP A 449 28.83 -2.02 -5.55
C ASP A 449 28.86 -1.16 -4.28
N ALA A 450 28.13 -0.05 -4.25
CA ALA A 450 27.95 0.79 -3.06
C ALA A 450 27.34 0.00 -1.89
N ILE A 451 26.28 -0.77 -2.15
CA ILE A 451 25.64 -1.60 -1.14
C ILE A 451 26.59 -2.65 -0.58
N LYS A 452 27.34 -3.35 -1.46
CA LYS A 452 28.35 -4.33 -1.04
C LYS A 452 29.42 -3.73 -0.14
N GLN A 453 29.81 -2.48 -0.37
CA GLN A 453 30.80 -1.78 0.44
C GLN A 453 30.21 -1.31 1.79
N SER A 454 28.93 -0.98 1.82
CA SER A 454 28.23 -0.52 3.03
C SER A 454 27.74 -1.65 3.96
N SER A 455 27.64 -2.89 3.48
CA SER A 455 27.20 -4.06 4.27
C SER A 455 28.39 -4.91 4.74
N ALA A 456 28.81 -4.76 6.00
CA ALA A 456 29.79 -5.66 6.63
C ALA A 456 29.27 -7.11 6.84
N ASN A 457 27.96 -7.33 6.68
CA ASN A 457 27.33 -8.66 6.69
C ASN A 457 26.44 -8.76 5.45
N GLY A 458 26.70 -9.77 4.60
CA GLY A 458 26.08 -9.95 3.29
C GLY A 458 24.57 -10.21 3.30
N THR A 459 23.76 -9.19 3.61
CA THR A 459 22.30 -9.22 3.57
C THR A 459 21.79 -8.97 2.15
N GLY A 460 22.17 -9.84 1.21
CA GLY A 460 21.64 -10.02 -0.16
C GLY A 460 20.66 -8.98 -0.71
N SER A 461 21.11 -7.75 -0.89
CA SER A 461 20.35 -6.64 -1.47
C SER A 461 20.86 -6.36 -2.89
N ASP A 462 20.02 -6.68 -3.87
CA ASP A 462 20.19 -6.39 -5.29
C ASP A 462 20.15 -4.87 -5.50
N ALA A 463 21.28 -4.22 -5.74
CA ALA A 463 21.36 -2.88 -6.35
C ALA A 463 20.33 -1.81 -5.86
N SER A 464 19.87 -1.86 -4.61
CA SER A 464 18.84 -0.98 -4.07
C SER A 464 19.24 0.51 -4.14
N PHE A 465 18.24 1.39 -4.00
CA PHE A 465 18.47 2.84 -3.98
C PHE A 465 18.79 3.39 -2.59
N HIS A 466 18.88 2.52 -1.58
CA HIS A 466 19.11 2.88 -0.19
C HIS A 466 19.99 1.84 0.51
N ASN A 467 20.59 2.21 1.64
CA ASN A 467 21.45 1.34 2.46
C ASN A 467 20.69 0.66 3.62
N GLY A 468 19.40 0.39 3.44
CA GLY A 468 18.48 -0.02 4.51
C GLY A 468 17.94 1.11 5.39
N ILE A 469 18.58 2.29 5.44
CA ILE A 469 18.16 3.41 6.30
C ILE A 469 17.78 4.64 5.48
N LYS A 470 18.67 5.07 4.59
CA LYS A 470 18.53 6.27 3.76
C LYS A 470 18.95 6.00 2.33
N ARG A 471 18.51 6.87 1.41
CA ARG A 471 18.94 6.85 0.01
C ARG A 471 20.46 6.88 -0.11
N LEU A 472 20.99 6.15 -1.08
CA LEU A 472 22.42 6.08 -1.40
C LEU A 472 22.93 7.39 -2.02
N PRO A 473 24.12 7.89 -1.63
CA PRO A 473 24.74 9.06 -2.29
C PRO A 473 24.91 8.89 -3.80
N GLU A 474 25.13 7.67 -4.28
CA GLU A 474 25.28 7.34 -5.70
C GLU A 474 24.05 7.70 -6.54
N VAL A 475 22.87 7.76 -5.90
CA VAL A 475 21.63 8.21 -6.56
C VAL A 475 21.71 9.71 -6.85
N ASP A 476 22.08 10.51 -5.85
CA ASP A 476 22.24 11.95 -5.96
C ASP A 476 23.37 12.31 -6.96
N GLU A 477 24.51 11.62 -6.89
CA GLU A 477 25.64 11.83 -7.80
C GLU A 477 25.29 11.51 -9.25
N MET A 478 24.58 10.41 -9.49
CA MET A 478 24.15 10.03 -10.84
C MET A 478 23.15 11.04 -11.42
N HIS A 479 22.18 11.50 -10.63
CA HIS A 479 21.27 12.56 -11.04
C HIS A 479 22.05 13.83 -11.43
N GLN A 480 23.03 14.24 -10.62
CA GLN A 480 23.87 15.40 -10.94
C GLN A 480 24.72 15.21 -12.23
N ASP A 481 25.28 14.02 -12.47
CA ASP A 481 26.01 13.73 -13.73
C ASP A 481 25.10 13.80 -14.95
N VAL A 482 23.87 13.28 -14.84
CA VAL A 482 22.88 13.32 -15.92
C VAL A 482 22.44 14.75 -16.22
N LEU A 483 22.18 15.56 -15.19
CA LEU A 483 21.79 16.97 -15.35
C LEU A 483 22.91 17.84 -15.94
N LYS A 484 24.18 17.51 -15.74
CA LYS A 484 25.29 18.21 -16.45
C LYS A 484 25.25 18.00 -17.97
N ARG A 485 24.49 17.02 -18.44
CA ARG A 485 24.38 16.60 -19.84
C ARG A 485 22.96 16.78 -20.41
N SER A 486 22.02 17.30 -19.62
CA SER A 486 20.60 17.44 -19.99
C SER A 486 20.38 18.49 -21.09
N GLY A 487 21.20 19.54 -21.15
CA GLY A 487 20.95 20.69 -22.03
C GLY A 487 20.06 21.72 -21.34
N SER A 488 19.25 22.48 -22.08
CA SER A 488 18.56 23.68 -21.57
C SER A 488 17.04 23.58 -21.47
N ASP A 489 16.44 22.38 -21.57
CA ASP A 489 14.97 22.23 -21.57
C ASP A 489 14.34 22.37 -20.16
N GLY A 490 15.12 22.22 -19.09
CA GLY A 490 14.69 22.42 -17.70
C GLY A 490 13.78 21.31 -17.14
N VAL A 491 13.36 20.36 -17.97
CA VAL A 491 12.38 19.32 -17.59
C VAL A 491 13.03 18.30 -16.67
N LEU A 492 14.26 17.88 -16.99
CA LEU A 492 14.96 16.85 -16.23
C LEU A 492 15.37 17.33 -14.84
N GLU A 493 15.63 18.62 -14.67
CA GLU A 493 15.91 19.26 -13.39
C GLU A 493 14.68 19.15 -12.47
N LEU A 494 13.49 19.45 -12.99
CA LEU A 494 12.23 19.31 -12.25
C LEU A 494 11.97 17.85 -11.84
N VAL A 495 12.16 16.91 -12.78
CA VAL A 495 12.01 15.47 -12.51
C VAL A 495 12.97 15.03 -11.41
N SER A 496 14.25 15.41 -11.52
CA SER A 496 15.26 15.07 -10.53
C SER A 496 14.92 15.64 -9.16
N GLU A 497 14.46 16.89 -9.10
CA GLU A 497 14.04 17.52 -7.84
C GLU A 497 12.90 16.74 -7.19
N ILE A 498 11.82 16.46 -7.93
CA ILE A 498 10.66 15.72 -7.41
C ILE A 498 11.06 14.32 -6.93
N VAL A 499 11.86 13.61 -7.72
CA VAL A 499 12.31 12.26 -7.35
C VAL A 499 13.14 12.29 -6.06
N LEU A 500 14.07 13.25 -5.90
CA LEU A 500 14.98 13.30 -4.76
C LEU A 500 14.37 13.95 -3.50
N VAL A 501 13.41 14.86 -3.65
CA VAL A 501 12.83 15.64 -2.54
C VAL A 501 11.47 15.10 -2.11
N ASP A 502 10.66 14.62 -3.04
CA ASP A 502 9.28 14.22 -2.75
C ASP A 502 9.09 12.70 -2.70
N MET A 503 9.86 11.92 -3.47
CA MET A 503 9.64 10.47 -3.61
C MET A 503 10.68 9.60 -2.87
N LEU A 504 11.97 9.85 -3.06
CA LEU A 504 13.06 9.03 -2.50
C LEU A 504 13.57 9.53 -1.15
N VAL A 505 12.66 9.99 -0.30
CA VAL A 505 12.95 10.51 1.06
C VAL A 505 12.38 9.60 2.15
N ARG A 506 12.60 9.97 3.42
CA ARG A 506 12.09 9.23 4.57
C ARG A 506 10.57 9.14 4.53
N LEU A 507 10.01 8.08 5.11
CA LEU A 507 8.58 7.80 5.06
C LEU A 507 7.71 8.97 5.56
N ASP A 508 8.17 9.72 6.57
CA ASP A 508 7.45 10.86 7.14
C ASP A 508 7.46 12.11 6.24
N GLU A 509 8.48 12.25 5.40
CA GLU A 509 8.69 13.39 4.48
C GLU A 509 8.09 13.13 3.08
N ARG A 510 8.01 11.86 2.64
CA ARG A 510 7.68 11.44 1.27
C ARG A 510 6.26 11.78 0.81
N LEU A 511 6.00 12.52 -0.26
CA LEU A 511 4.60 12.86 -0.61
C LEU A 511 3.71 11.64 -0.92
N GLU A 512 2.38 11.79 -0.82
CA GLU A 512 1.43 10.81 -1.36
C GLU A 512 1.35 10.95 -2.89
N ALA A 513 0.86 9.92 -3.59
CA ALA A 513 0.92 9.90 -5.06
C ALA A 513 0.21 11.08 -5.72
N GLY A 514 -0.96 11.49 -5.20
CA GLY A 514 -1.70 12.64 -5.74
C GLY A 514 -0.99 13.97 -5.52
N ASP A 515 -0.27 14.11 -4.40
CA ASP A 515 0.52 15.30 -4.10
C ASP A 515 1.76 15.39 -5.02
N VAL A 516 2.39 14.25 -5.33
CA VAL A 516 3.49 14.17 -6.32
C VAL A 516 3.02 14.63 -7.70
N HIS A 517 1.87 14.13 -8.16
CA HIS A 517 1.33 14.54 -9.46
C HIS A 517 0.99 16.05 -9.49
N THR A 518 0.39 16.55 -8.40
CA THR A 518 0.07 17.97 -8.25
C THR A 518 1.32 18.84 -8.26
N ASP A 519 2.39 18.42 -7.59
CA ASP A 519 3.66 19.15 -7.57
C ASP A 519 4.33 19.18 -8.95
N TRP A 520 4.31 18.06 -9.69
CA TRP A 520 4.75 18.00 -11.09
C TRP A 520 4.04 19.04 -11.97
N GLU A 521 2.71 19.05 -11.96
CA GLU A 521 1.93 19.99 -12.78
C GLU A 521 2.20 21.45 -12.37
N ASN A 522 2.28 21.73 -11.07
CA ASN A 522 2.58 23.07 -10.57
C ASN A 522 3.99 23.57 -10.98
N LYS A 523 5.01 22.73 -10.82
CA LYS A 523 6.40 23.08 -11.19
C LYS A 523 6.54 23.26 -12.71
N LYS A 524 5.89 22.41 -13.49
CA LYS A 524 5.82 22.52 -14.96
C LYS A 524 5.20 23.84 -15.42
N ILE A 525 4.06 24.24 -14.85
CA ILE A 525 3.39 25.52 -15.17
C ILE A 525 4.29 26.73 -14.82
N LYS A 526 4.94 26.69 -13.65
CA LYS A 526 5.86 27.76 -13.22
C LYS A 526 7.06 27.90 -14.16
N SER A 527 7.66 26.77 -14.58
CA SER A 527 8.78 26.76 -15.53
C SER A 527 8.41 27.36 -16.89
N MET A 528 7.25 26.99 -17.44
CA MET A 528 6.74 27.56 -18.69
C MET A 528 6.45 29.07 -18.59
N SER A 529 5.98 29.53 -17.43
CA SER A 529 5.72 30.95 -17.17
C SER A 529 7.02 31.76 -17.10
N ALA A 530 8.07 31.21 -16.49
CA ALA A 530 9.39 31.83 -16.41
C ALA A 530 10.09 31.90 -17.79
N GLN A 531 9.93 30.87 -18.63
CA GLN A 531 10.46 30.86 -20.00
C GLN A 531 9.77 31.91 -20.90
N LYS A 532 8.44 32.09 -20.77
CA LYS A 532 7.71 33.16 -21.48
C LYS A 532 8.13 34.57 -21.04
N LEU A 533 8.41 34.80 -19.75
CA LEU A 533 8.92 36.10 -19.31
C LEU A 533 10.31 36.41 -19.89
N ASN A 534 11.17 35.39 -20.05
CA ASN A 534 12.52 35.55 -20.60
C ASN A 534 12.54 35.70 -22.14
N SER A 535 11.56 35.16 -22.87
CA SER A 535 11.47 35.32 -24.34
C SER A 535 10.83 36.64 -24.79
N THR A 536 10.28 37.44 -23.88
CA THR A 536 9.52 38.67 -24.21
C THR A 536 10.29 39.97 -23.90
N ARG A 537 11.63 39.97 -24.00
CA ARG A 537 12.41 41.22 -23.96
C ARG A 537 12.78 41.69 -25.38
N PRO A 538 12.08 42.69 -25.97
CA PRO A 538 12.68 43.58 -26.94
C PRO A 538 13.49 44.68 -26.23
N GLY A 539 14.51 45.18 -26.94
CA GLY A 539 15.43 46.20 -26.48
C GLY A 539 14.80 47.55 -26.10
N THR A 540 15.59 48.28 -25.31
CA THR A 540 15.42 49.61 -24.72
C THR A 540 14.74 50.70 -25.58
N ALA A 541 13.85 51.47 -24.95
CA ALA A 541 13.80 52.93 -25.08
C ALA A 541 13.13 53.58 -23.83
N GLN A 542 13.74 54.65 -23.33
CA GLN A 542 13.36 55.42 -22.13
C GLN A 542 12.18 56.36 -22.40
N SER A 543 11.33 56.62 -21.40
CA SER A 543 10.90 57.98 -21.06
C SER A 543 10.39 58.08 -19.62
N ARG A 544 10.97 59.01 -18.86
CA ARG A 544 10.47 59.58 -17.59
C ARG A 544 9.32 60.59 -17.93
N ILE A 545 8.46 61.15 -17.08
CA ILE A 545 8.48 61.70 -15.70
C ILE A 545 6.97 61.90 -15.25
N PRO A 546 6.58 62.64 -14.18
CA PRO A 546 6.34 62.33 -12.73
C PRO A 546 4.84 62.35 -12.28
N PRO A 547 4.55 62.21 -10.95
CA PRO A 547 3.19 62.17 -10.38
C PRO A 547 2.77 63.43 -9.60
N SER A 548 1.46 63.70 -9.53
CA SER A 548 0.81 64.47 -8.44
C SER A 548 -0.73 64.41 -8.50
N ASP A 549 -1.33 63.98 -7.39
CA ASP A 549 -2.49 64.50 -6.63
C ASP A 549 -3.83 64.86 -7.32
N ILE A 550 -4.95 64.35 -6.77
CA ILE A 550 -5.92 65.09 -5.91
C ILE A 550 -7.12 64.18 -5.50
N VAL A 551 -7.19 63.89 -4.19
CA VAL A 551 -8.28 64.09 -3.19
C VAL A 551 -9.77 63.76 -3.49
N SER A 552 -10.40 63.18 -2.44
CA SER A 552 -11.76 63.44 -1.88
C SER A 552 -12.79 62.31 -2.06
N SER A 553 -13.56 61.81 -1.08
CA SER A 553 -13.70 61.98 0.37
C SER A 553 -14.77 61.02 0.92
N GLY A 554 -14.54 60.53 2.15
CA GLY A 554 -15.57 60.39 3.22
C GLY A 554 -16.47 59.14 3.22
N ASP A 555 -16.82 58.48 4.33
CA ASP A 555 -16.76 58.73 5.78
C ASP A 555 -16.87 57.34 6.49
N LEU A 556 -16.02 56.96 7.45
CA LEU A 556 -15.96 57.26 8.90
C LEU A 556 -16.64 56.19 9.79
N MET A 557 -15.78 55.54 10.59
CA MET A 557 -16.07 54.64 11.73
C MET A 557 -16.65 55.41 12.93
N THR A 558 -17.25 54.72 13.92
CA THR A 558 -16.73 54.61 15.31
C THR A 558 -17.79 54.16 16.35
N LEU A 559 -17.40 53.12 17.11
CA LEU A 559 -17.62 52.70 18.51
C LEU A 559 -18.81 53.21 19.37
N GLY A 560 -19.31 52.32 20.25
CA GLY A 560 -19.99 52.67 21.50
C GLY A 560 -20.49 51.48 22.33
N VAL A 561 -19.91 51.27 23.51
CA VAL A 561 -20.24 50.29 24.57
C VAL A 561 -21.38 50.82 25.47
N ILE A 562 -22.16 49.95 26.15
CA ILE A 562 -22.58 50.03 27.58
C ILE A 562 -23.45 48.82 28.00
N ALA A 563 -23.35 48.51 29.30
CA ALA A 563 -23.71 47.34 30.09
C ALA A 563 -25.20 47.11 30.46
N GLY A 564 -25.46 45.95 31.10
CA GLY A 564 -26.64 45.71 31.96
C GLY A 564 -26.82 44.25 32.38
N ASN A 565 -26.51 43.92 33.64
CA ASN A 565 -26.76 42.64 34.33
C ASN A 565 -28.26 42.39 34.61
N GLU A 566 -28.68 41.13 34.75
CA GLU A 566 -29.51 40.69 35.88
C GLU A 566 -29.54 39.16 36.08
N THR A 567 -29.42 38.76 37.34
CA THR A 567 -29.48 37.42 37.96
C THR A 567 -30.92 36.86 37.95
N ARG A 568 -31.25 35.57 38.12
CA ARG A 568 -31.17 34.76 39.36
C ARG A 568 -31.95 33.42 39.16
N ASP A 569 -31.74 32.48 40.09
CA ASP A 569 -32.63 31.38 40.55
C ASP A 569 -32.39 29.91 40.09
N LYS A 570 -31.70 29.17 40.97
CA LYS A 570 -32.03 27.80 41.48
C LYS A 570 -33.09 27.96 42.61
N PRO A 571 -33.77 26.93 43.21
CA PRO A 571 -33.41 25.49 43.46
C PRO A 571 -34.67 24.54 43.41
N PRO A 572 -34.86 23.39 44.13
CA PRO A 572 -34.00 22.60 45.05
C PRO A 572 -34.01 21.04 44.97
N ASP A 573 -32.98 20.47 45.61
CA ASP A 573 -32.85 19.28 46.49
C ASP A 573 -33.45 17.87 46.19
N ASN A 574 -32.52 16.91 45.97
CA ASN A 574 -32.17 15.64 46.71
C ASN A 574 -33.28 14.67 47.21
N PRO A 575 -33.02 13.37 47.57
CA PRO A 575 -31.72 12.68 47.83
C PRO A 575 -31.63 11.16 47.44
N ALA A 576 -30.53 10.53 47.91
CA ALA A 576 -30.30 9.10 48.22
C ALA A 576 -29.82 8.20 47.07
N SER A 577 -28.93 7.22 47.24
CA SER A 577 -28.01 6.76 48.30
C SER A 577 -27.15 5.65 47.66
N ALA A 578 -25.93 5.44 48.16
CA ALA A 578 -25.27 4.13 48.33
C ALA A 578 -23.75 4.33 48.36
N ALA A 579 -23.24 4.56 49.57
CA ALA A 579 -21.85 4.30 49.90
C ALA A 579 -21.58 2.78 49.78
N ASN A 580 -20.44 2.41 49.22
CA ASN A 580 -19.79 1.15 49.58
C ASN A 580 -18.36 1.45 50.02
N ASN A 581 -18.14 1.16 51.29
CA ASN A 581 -16.88 1.21 52.00
C ASN A 581 -15.88 0.20 51.41
N GLU A 582 -14.70 0.66 51.00
CA GLU A 582 -13.49 -0.19 50.99
C GLU A 582 -12.43 0.48 51.90
N LYS A 583 -11.95 -0.29 52.89
CA LYS A 583 -10.97 0.13 53.90
C LYS A 583 -9.64 0.56 53.24
N PRO A 584 -8.89 1.53 53.82
CA PRO A 584 -7.53 1.83 53.37
C PRO A 584 -6.62 0.62 53.60
N ILE A 585 -5.90 0.19 52.57
CA ILE A 585 -4.92 -0.90 52.62
C ILE A 585 -3.59 -0.32 53.15
N PRO A 586 -2.87 -0.99 54.06
CA PRO A 586 -1.62 -0.48 54.63
C PRO A 586 -0.51 -0.29 53.58
N ASP A 587 0.38 0.67 53.84
CA ASP A 587 1.51 1.08 52.99
C ASP A 587 2.55 -0.05 52.87
N MET A 588 2.36 -0.93 51.89
CA MET A 588 3.33 -1.94 51.47
C MET A 588 4.18 -1.40 50.32
N SER A 589 5.47 -1.77 50.27
CA SER A 589 6.33 -1.45 49.12
C SER A 589 5.67 -1.84 47.80
N LEU A 590 5.40 -0.84 46.96
CA LEU A 590 4.76 -0.93 45.66
C LEU A 590 5.83 -1.15 44.57
N THR A 591 6.39 -2.35 44.57
CA THR A 591 7.31 -2.77 43.52
C THR A 591 6.62 -2.78 42.15
N ILE A 592 7.41 -2.60 41.08
CA ILE A 592 6.94 -2.64 39.68
C ILE A 592 6.15 -3.92 39.40
N GLU A 593 6.60 -5.06 39.93
CA GLU A 593 5.98 -6.38 39.75
C GLU A 593 4.56 -6.44 40.34
N LYS A 594 4.37 -5.99 41.59
CA LYS A 594 3.05 -5.97 42.24
C LYS A 594 2.07 -5.07 41.49
N LEU A 595 2.54 -3.93 41.01
CA LEU A 595 1.73 -3.00 40.20
C LEU A 595 1.40 -3.57 38.83
N TYR A 596 2.36 -4.25 38.20
CA TYR A 596 2.18 -4.89 36.92
C TYR A 596 1.10 -5.97 36.97
N GLU A 597 1.14 -6.88 37.96
CA GLU A 597 0.12 -7.91 38.14
C GLU A 597 -1.27 -7.33 38.37
N ARG A 598 -1.35 -6.22 39.13
CA ARG A 598 -2.61 -5.49 39.31
C ARG A 598 -3.15 -4.92 37.99
N ILE A 599 -2.30 -4.36 37.13
CA ILE A 599 -2.67 -3.83 35.80
C ILE A 599 -2.95 -4.95 34.79
N ARG A 600 -2.40 -6.16 34.98
CA ARG A 600 -2.54 -7.30 34.07
C ARG A 600 -3.96 -7.85 34.05
N HIS A 601 -4.64 -7.88 35.20
CA HIS A 601 -5.94 -8.52 35.41
C HIS A 601 -7.17 -7.57 35.32
N GLU A 602 -7.00 -6.31 34.88
CA GLU A 602 -8.11 -5.32 34.84
C GLU A 602 -9.13 -5.55 33.71
N SER A 603 -10.43 -5.63 34.08
CA SER A 603 -11.56 -5.53 33.15
C SER A 603 -11.95 -4.06 32.88
N PRO A 604 -12.56 -3.73 31.72
CA PRO A 604 -12.88 -2.35 31.34
C PRO A 604 -13.79 -1.58 32.31
N ARG A 605 -14.52 -2.29 33.20
CA ARG A 605 -15.48 -1.72 34.17
C ARG A 605 -14.83 -1.26 35.49
N ARG A 606 -13.58 -1.62 35.78
CA ARG A 606 -12.83 -1.22 37.00
C ARG A 606 -11.72 -0.20 36.72
N ARG A 607 -12.03 0.87 35.97
CA ARG A 607 -11.07 1.98 35.69
C ARG A 607 -10.68 2.82 36.91
N ALA A 608 -11.24 2.55 38.09
CA ALA A 608 -10.86 3.19 39.34
C ALA A 608 -9.78 2.35 40.03
N ARG A 609 -8.53 2.78 40.25
CA ARG A 609 -7.77 3.98 39.89
C ARG A 609 -6.37 3.66 40.44
N LEU A 610 -5.28 3.68 39.65
CA LEU A 610 -3.93 3.75 40.24
C LEU A 610 -3.80 4.98 41.17
N GLU A 611 -4.61 6.00 40.89
CA GLU A 611 -4.81 7.22 41.70
C GLU A 611 -5.43 6.98 43.08
N ASN A 612 -6.10 5.84 43.32
CA ASN A 612 -6.70 5.49 44.61
C ASN A 612 -5.68 4.82 45.55
N ILE A 613 -4.45 4.57 45.09
CA ILE A 613 -3.35 4.11 45.95
C ILE A 613 -2.82 5.36 46.67
N PRO A 614 -3.03 5.51 47.99
CA PRO A 614 -2.73 6.76 48.69
C PRO A 614 -1.28 7.24 48.53
N SER A 615 -0.32 6.31 48.46
CA SER A 615 1.12 6.57 48.30
C SER A 615 1.57 6.89 46.87
N ILE A 616 0.71 6.73 45.85
CA ILE A 616 0.98 7.11 44.45
C ILE A 616 0.08 8.28 44.02
N GLY A 617 -1.13 8.38 44.59
CA GLY A 617 -2.13 9.39 44.25
C GLY A 617 -1.64 10.82 44.49
N LYS A 618 -0.97 11.07 45.62
CA LYS A 618 -0.38 12.39 45.93
C LYS A 618 0.71 12.76 44.92
N GLU A 619 1.62 11.85 44.64
CA GLU A 619 2.70 12.02 43.66
C GLU A 619 2.14 12.26 42.24
N LEU A 620 1.08 11.55 41.87
CA LEU A 620 0.40 11.74 40.59
C LEU A 620 -0.31 13.10 40.49
N GLU A 621 -0.95 13.55 41.55
CA GLU A 621 -1.56 14.89 41.59
C GLU A 621 -0.50 15.98 41.45
N ASP A 622 0.63 15.84 42.13
CA ASP A 622 1.74 16.79 42.01
C ASP A 622 2.40 16.75 40.61
N LEU A 623 2.45 15.58 39.96
CA LEU A 623 2.90 15.45 38.57
C LEU A 623 1.90 16.04 37.57
N ARG A 624 0.59 15.90 37.83
CA ARG A 624 -0.47 16.53 37.03
C ARG A 624 -0.43 18.04 37.13
N ARG A 625 -0.14 18.58 38.31
CA ARG A 625 0.06 20.02 38.54
C ARG A 625 1.29 20.58 37.81
N SER A 626 2.22 19.74 37.35
CA SER A 626 3.42 20.11 36.59
C SER A 626 3.38 19.65 35.11
N SER A 627 2.17 19.35 34.60
CA SER A 627 1.93 18.73 33.29
C SER A 627 2.27 19.60 32.07
N GLY A 628 2.51 18.92 30.94
CA GLY A 628 2.94 19.52 29.66
C GLY A 628 4.22 18.94 29.08
N ARG A 629 4.61 17.69 29.45
CA ARG A 629 5.85 17.07 28.97
C ARG A 629 5.60 15.88 28.05
N THR A 630 6.29 15.80 26.92
CA THR A 630 6.36 14.58 26.10
C THR A 630 7.13 13.50 26.86
N GLN A 631 6.73 12.24 26.71
CA GLN A 631 7.34 11.12 27.43
C GLN A 631 8.04 10.20 26.42
N VAL A 632 9.33 9.97 26.64
CA VAL A 632 10.19 9.16 25.78
C VAL A 632 10.87 8.09 26.62
N PHE A 633 10.86 6.86 26.13
CA PHE A 633 11.59 5.73 26.72
C PHE A 633 12.79 5.41 25.83
N LEU A 634 13.95 5.13 26.42
CA LEU A 634 15.11 4.58 25.75
C LEU A 634 15.45 3.26 26.44
N VAL A 635 15.47 2.17 25.70
CA VAL A 635 15.72 0.81 26.19
C VAL A 635 17.05 0.32 25.65
N ASP A 636 17.96 0.00 26.55
CA ASP A 636 19.16 -0.74 26.22
C ASP A 636 18.79 -2.21 25.95
N ASN A 637 18.88 -2.62 24.68
CA ASN A 637 18.62 -3.99 24.22
C ASN A 637 19.91 -4.75 23.91
N SER A 638 20.97 -4.46 24.68
CA SER A 638 22.22 -5.21 24.66
C SER A 638 22.03 -6.63 25.22
N GLU A 639 22.99 -7.51 24.91
CA GLU A 639 23.01 -8.90 25.39
C GLU A 639 22.96 -9.00 26.92
N SER A 640 23.66 -8.10 27.64
CA SER A 640 23.67 -8.07 29.11
C SER A 640 22.28 -7.78 29.69
N MET A 641 21.47 -7.00 28.96
CA MET A 641 20.11 -6.65 29.35
C MET A 641 19.08 -7.77 29.07
N ARG A 642 19.44 -8.85 28.36
CA ARG A 642 18.53 -9.94 27.96
C ARG A 642 17.80 -10.57 29.14
N VAL A 643 18.52 -10.84 30.23
CA VAL A 643 17.95 -11.41 31.46
C VAL A 643 16.92 -10.48 32.11
N ASN A 644 17.00 -9.17 31.81
CA ASN A 644 16.14 -8.14 32.36
C ASN A 644 14.96 -7.78 31.45
N GLN A 645 14.87 -8.29 30.22
CA GLN A 645 13.87 -7.93 29.22
C GLN A 645 12.43 -7.99 29.76
N ILE A 646 12.08 -9.06 30.49
CA ILE A 646 10.75 -9.20 31.09
C ILE A 646 10.50 -8.07 32.09
N ALA A 647 11.44 -7.80 32.98
CA ALA A 647 11.32 -6.77 34.00
C ALA A 647 11.30 -5.34 33.40
N VAL A 648 12.04 -5.10 32.31
CA VAL A 648 12.00 -3.85 31.54
C VAL A 648 10.61 -3.65 30.90
N SER A 649 10.07 -4.70 30.26
CA SER A 649 8.74 -4.63 29.64
C SER A 649 7.63 -4.33 30.66
N GLN A 650 7.71 -4.95 31.84
CA GLN A 650 6.78 -4.70 32.95
C GLN A 650 6.90 -3.26 33.46
N GLY A 651 8.12 -2.76 33.65
CA GLY A 651 8.39 -1.38 34.05
C GLY A 651 7.81 -0.37 33.07
N ILE A 652 8.01 -0.58 31.77
CA ILE A 652 7.45 0.28 30.72
C ILE A 652 5.92 0.21 30.67
N ARG A 653 5.29 -0.96 30.91
CA ARG A 653 3.82 -1.06 30.99
C ARG A 653 3.27 -0.23 32.16
N VAL A 654 3.90 -0.35 33.33
CA VAL A 654 3.49 0.36 34.56
C VAL A 654 3.66 1.85 34.37
N LEU A 655 4.85 2.31 33.95
CA LEU A 655 5.11 3.72 33.69
C LEU A 655 4.23 4.25 32.57
N GLY A 656 4.09 3.56 31.45
CA GLY A 656 3.19 3.97 30.37
C GLY A 656 1.73 4.13 30.81
N LYS A 657 1.26 3.34 31.77
CA LYS A 657 -0.10 3.49 32.34
C LYS A 657 -0.19 4.73 33.25
N ILE A 658 0.82 4.97 34.09
CA ILE A 658 0.90 6.11 35.03
C ILE A 658 1.08 7.44 34.27
N LEU A 659 1.94 7.44 33.26
CA LEU A 659 2.36 8.63 32.50
C LEU A 659 1.36 9.04 31.40
N LYS A 660 0.40 8.17 31.07
CA LYS A 660 -0.57 8.40 30.00
C LYS A 660 -1.34 9.70 30.18
N ASP A 661 -1.80 9.98 31.41
CA ASP A 661 -2.70 11.11 31.70
C ASP A 661 -1.98 12.46 31.78
N ILE A 662 -0.65 12.43 31.90
CA ILE A 662 0.21 13.63 31.92
C ILE A 662 0.94 13.87 30.59
N THR A 663 0.86 12.92 29.65
CA THR A 663 1.30 13.11 28.26
C THR A 663 0.30 14.03 27.55
N PRO A 664 0.73 15.09 26.84
CA PRO A 664 -0.18 16.03 26.15
C PRO A 664 -1.22 15.33 25.25
N ASN A 665 -2.42 15.91 25.19
CA ASN A 665 -3.49 15.37 24.34
C ASN A 665 -3.09 15.46 22.86
N GLY A 666 -3.28 14.37 22.12
CA GLY A 666 -2.83 14.24 20.72
C GLY A 666 -1.41 13.70 20.55
N GLN A 667 -0.62 13.57 21.63
CA GLN A 667 0.73 12.99 21.57
C GLN A 667 0.79 11.60 22.22
N GLY A 668 1.59 10.71 21.62
CA GLY A 668 1.87 9.37 22.14
C GLY A 668 3.30 9.25 22.68
N MET A 669 3.53 8.24 23.50
CA MET A 669 4.85 7.91 24.05
C MET A 669 5.62 7.07 23.02
N LYS A 670 6.94 7.29 22.89
CA LYS A 670 7.83 6.55 21.99
C LYS A 670 8.89 5.78 22.77
N ILE A 671 9.35 4.66 22.22
CA ILE A 671 10.50 3.88 22.70
C ILE A 671 11.61 3.94 21.66
N TRP A 672 12.81 4.27 22.10
CA TRP A 672 14.06 4.17 21.35
C TRP A 672 14.84 2.98 21.90
N PHE A 673 15.43 2.16 21.04
CA PHE A 673 16.27 1.03 21.46
C PHE A 673 17.74 1.36 21.19
N SER A 674 18.68 0.86 22.01
CA SER A 674 20.12 1.08 21.80
C SER A 674 20.64 0.50 20.48
N SER A 675 19.89 -0.39 19.84
CA SER A 675 20.10 -0.84 18.46
C SER A 675 19.64 0.16 17.37
N GLY A 676 19.21 1.37 17.73
CA GLY A 676 18.73 2.41 16.80
C GLY A 676 17.26 2.29 16.36
N LEU A 677 16.51 1.29 16.84
CA LEU A 677 15.08 1.13 16.51
C LEU A 677 14.21 2.14 17.28
N VAL A 678 13.23 2.75 16.62
CA VAL A 678 12.28 3.68 17.26
C VAL A 678 10.83 3.28 16.99
N THR A 679 10.01 3.19 18.03
CA THR A 679 8.59 2.82 17.91
C THR A 679 7.71 4.00 17.50
N ASN A 680 6.62 3.71 16.79
CA ASN A 680 5.53 4.66 16.58
C ASN A 680 4.93 5.16 17.92
N PRO A 681 4.62 6.46 18.07
CA PRO A 681 4.05 7.00 19.29
C PRO A 681 2.70 6.35 19.64
N THR A 682 2.52 5.96 20.91
CA THR A 682 1.28 5.35 21.39
C THR A 682 0.93 5.75 22.82
N ARG A 683 -0.37 5.82 23.12
CA ARG A 683 -0.89 6.00 24.50
C ARG A 683 -1.37 4.68 25.12
N LYS A 684 -1.24 3.56 24.42
CA LYS A 684 -1.68 2.23 24.88
C LYS A 684 -0.49 1.53 25.56
N SER A 685 -0.48 1.45 26.89
CA SER A 685 0.63 0.83 27.65
C SER A 685 0.88 -0.65 27.30
N LYS A 686 -0.16 -1.41 26.92
CA LYS A 686 -0.02 -2.78 26.39
C LYS A 686 0.80 -2.83 25.09
N LYS A 687 0.70 -1.81 24.23
CA LYS A 687 1.49 -1.72 22.99
C LYS A 687 2.96 -1.39 23.29
N LEU A 688 3.23 -0.55 24.29
CA LEU A 688 4.59 -0.25 24.74
C LEU A 688 5.27 -1.50 25.33
N GLU A 689 4.56 -2.25 26.17
CA GLU A 689 5.09 -3.50 26.73
C GLU A 689 5.39 -4.53 25.64
N ALA A 690 4.44 -4.75 24.72
CA ALA A 690 4.61 -5.69 23.62
C ALA A 690 5.84 -5.34 22.80
N ALA A 691 6.08 -4.05 22.52
CA ALA A 691 7.26 -3.60 21.78
C ALA A 691 8.59 -3.99 22.44
N VAL A 692 8.66 -4.03 23.78
CA VAL A 692 9.87 -4.46 24.50
C VAL A 692 10.01 -5.99 24.51
N ARG A 693 8.91 -6.72 24.70
CA ARG A 693 8.91 -8.20 24.77
C ARG A 693 9.28 -8.88 23.46
N VAL A 694 8.99 -8.24 22.33
CA VAL A 694 9.23 -8.80 20.99
C VAL A 694 10.54 -8.30 20.36
N ASN A 695 11.23 -7.35 21.00
CA ASN A 695 12.52 -6.87 20.51
C ASN A 695 13.64 -7.81 21.00
N SER A 696 14.61 -8.15 20.15
CA SER A 696 15.74 -9.01 20.57
C SER A 696 16.73 -8.23 21.43
N PHE A 697 17.07 -8.80 22.58
CA PHE A 697 18.15 -8.32 23.46
C PHE A 697 19.44 -9.12 23.18
N GLU A 698 19.78 -9.27 21.90
CA GLU A 698 20.97 -10.01 21.43
C GLU A 698 21.74 -9.21 20.37
N ALA A 699 21.48 -7.90 20.28
CA ALA A 699 22.05 -7.06 19.24
C ALA A 699 23.57 -6.92 19.43
N SER A 700 24.36 -7.45 18.49
CA SER A 700 25.83 -7.38 18.49
C SER A 700 26.39 -5.99 18.14
N ASN A 701 25.51 -5.01 17.90
CA ASN A 701 25.86 -3.63 17.53
C ASN A 701 24.96 -2.63 18.27
N THR A 702 24.82 -2.77 19.59
CA THR A 702 24.11 -1.78 20.42
C THR A 702 24.99 -0.56 20.69
N GLN A 703 24.52 0.61 20.28
CA GLN A 703 25.24 1.88 20.41
C GLN A 703 24.37 2.83 21.23
N LEU A 704 24.36 2.62 22.55
CA LEU A 704 23.54 3.38 23.49
C LEU A 704 23.86 4.88 23.42
N ARG A 705 25.15 5.24 23.33
CA ARG A 705 25.58 6.64 23.17
C ARG A 705 25.14 7.24 21.85
N GLU A 706 25.28 6.52 20.74
CA GLU A 706 24.85 7.04 19.42
C GLU A 706 23.35 7.25 19.38
N THR A 707 22.57 6.30 19.88
CA THR A 707 21.10 6.41 19.97
C THR A 707 20.69 7.62 20.81
N LEU A 708 21.37 7.83 21.95
CA LEU A 708 21.15 9.00 22.80
C LEU A 708 21.57 10.31 22.09
N GLY A 709 22.64 10.27 21.29
CA GLY A 709 23.08 11.33 20.38
C GLY A 709 22.01 11.72 19.36
N TYR A 710 21.45 10.74 18.65
CA TYR A 710 20.38 10.97 17.68
C TYR A 710 19.14 11.58 18.33
N TRP A 711 18.74 11.09 19.50
CA TRP A 711 17.62 11.69 20.24
C TRP A 711 17.91 13.13 20.69
N ALA A 712 19.12 13.42 21.15
CA ALA A 712 19.53 14.76 21.55
C ALA A 712 19.53 15.72 20.35
N ASP A 713 20.07 15.30 19.21
CA ASP A 713 20.10 16.10 17.98
C ASP A 713 18.71 16.34 17.40
N ASP A 714 17.82 15.33 17.42
CA ASP A 714 16.41 15.48 17.06
C ASP A 714 15.71 16.51 17.97
N THR A 715 15.96 16.44 19.27
CA THR A 715 15.42 17.40 20.25
C THR A 715 15.94 18.82 20.00
N ILE A 716 17.23 18.98 19.71
CA ILE A 716 17.84 20.28 19.35
C ILE A 716 17.23 20.84 18.08
N LYS A 717 17.06 20.01 17.04
CA LYS A 717 16.43 20.42 15.77
C LYS A 717 15.01 20.92 16.02
N MET A 718 14.22 20.17 16.78
CA MET A 718 12.87 20.59 17.14
C MET A 718 12.86 21.92 17.92
N LEU A 719 13.77 22.09 18.89
CA LEU A 719 13.92 23.33 19.66
C LEU A 719 14.17 24.56 18.78
N ARG A 720 14.95 24.40 17.71
CA ARG A 720 15.22 25.46 16.71
C ARG A 720 14.01 25.77 15.82
N ASP A 721 13.28 24.74 15.40
CA ASP A 721 12.29 24.89 14.33
C ASP A 721 10.89 25.29 14.83
N ARG A 722 10.40 24.67 15.91
CA ARG A 722 8.97 24.71 16.27
C ARG A 722 8.67 24.84 17.76
N ARG A 723 9.69 25.03 18.61
CA ARG A 723 9.61 25.10 20.09
C ARG A 723 8.76 23.96 20.68
N PRO A 724 9.29 22.72 20.75
CA PRO A 724 8.56 21.52 21.14
C PRO A 724 8.18 21.54 22.61
N ASP A 725 7.16 20.77 23.01
CA ASP A 725 6.82 20.59 24.42
C ASP A 725 8.04 20.12 25.24
N ARG A 726 8.06 20.45 26.54
CA ARG A 726 9.08 19.98 27.49
C ARG A 726 9.19 18.45 27.41
N GLN A 727 10.36 17.85 27.63
CA GLN A 727 10.53 16.39 27.49
C GLN A 727 10.93 15.70 28.81
N SER A 728 10.50 14.45 28.95
CA SER A 728 10.99 13.49 29.96
C SER A 728 11.50 12.23 29.26
N LEU A 729 12.80 11.97 29.39
CA LEU A 729 13.48 10.78 28.90
C LEU A 729 13.69 9.79 30.04
N TYR A 730 13.33 8.52 29.82
CA TYR A 730 13.55 7.41 30.75
C TYR A 730 14.44 6.36 30.08
N ILE A 731 15.65 6.15 30.61
CA ILE A 731 16.67 5.25 30.08
C ILE A 731 16.71 3.97 30.91
N PHE A 732 16.42 2.82 30.30
CA PHE A 732 16.44 1.49 30.92
C PHE A 732 17.74 0.79 30.52
N THR A 733 18.64 0.54 31.46
CA THR A 733 19.97 -0.04 31.18
C THR A 733 20.53 -0.70 32.45
N ASP A 734 21.48 -1.61 32.31
CA ASP A 734 22.29 -2.17 33.40
C ASP A 734 23.61 -1.40 33.59
N GLY A 735 23.96 -0.54 32.61
CA GLY A 735 25.22 0.20 32.56
C GLY A 735 26.41 -0.60 32.03
N GLU A 736 26.16 -1.81 31.48
CA GLU A 736 27.17 -2.73 30.96
C GLU A 736 27.26 -2.75 29.43
N GLY A 737 26.30 -2.14 28.72
CA GLY A 737 26.34 -1.99 27.26
C GLY A 737 27.67 -1.44 26.75
N ASP A 738 28.27 -2.22 25.85
CA ASP A 738 29.60 -2.16 25.22
C ASP A 738 30.77 -1.53 25.99
N VAL A 739 31.83 -2.33 26.11
CA VAL A 739 33.01 -2.22 26.99
C VAL A 739 33.91 -1.00 26.67
N HIS A 740 33.48 -0.06 25.83
CA HIS A 740 34.30 1.03 25.30
C HIS A 740 33.69 2.44 25.25
N GLU A 741 32.45 2.69 25.67
CA GLU A 741 31.86 4.05 25.51
C GLU A 741 32.12 5.02 26.68
N GLU A 742 33.37 5.45 26.90
CA GLU A 742 33.58 6.73 27.62
C GLU A 742 32.77 7.85 26.92
N GLY A 743 32.04 8.68 27.67
CA GLY A 743 31.32 9.83 27.11
C GLY A 743 29.83 9.65 26.79
N LEU A 744 29.10 8.73 27.45
CA LEU A 744 27.62 8.66 27.36
C LEU A 744 26.95 9.97 27.81
N GLU A 745 27.65 10.76 28.63
CA GLU A 745 27.25 12.09 29.06
C GLU A 745 27.35 13.15 27.95
N GLU A 746 28.18 12.97 26.93
CA GLU A 746 28.46 13.99 25.90
C GLU A 746 27.21 14.40 25.09
N PRO A 747 26.36 13.49 24.59
CA PRO A 747 25.08 13.84 23.96
C PRO A 747 24.20 14.71 24.85
N ILE A 748 24.16 14.41 26.14
CA ILE A 748 23.33 15.14 27.09
C ILE A 748 23.96 16.51 27.38
N LYS A 749 25.28 16.60 27.56
CA LYS A 749 26.00 17.87 27.73
C LYS A 749 25.72 18.83 26.57
N LYS A 750 25.88 18.35 25.33
CA LYS A 750 25.58 19.09 24.10
C LYS A 750 24.16 19.64 24.10
N LEU A 751 23.17 18.82 24.50
CA LEU A 751 21.78 19.26 24.60
C LEU A 751 21.59 20.37 25.65
N TYR A 752 22.18 20.25 26.83
CA TYR A 752 22.08 21.27 27.89
C TYR A 752 22.84 22.56 27.56
N GLU A 753 23.95 22.49 26.84
CA GLU A 753 24.64 23.66 26.30
C GLU A 753 23.75 24.43 25.33
N VAL A 754 23.13 23.73 24.37
CA VAL A 754 22.19 24.34 23.43
C VAL A 754 20.97 24.93 24.14
N LEU A 755 20.43 24.25 25.16
CA LEU A 755 19.33 24.79 25.97
C LEU A 755 19.74 26.10 26.66
N ARG A 756 20.94 26.18 27.24
CA ARG A 756 21.50 27.39 27.86
C ARG A 756 21.71 28.51 26.85
N GLU A 757 22.33 28.23 25.71
CA GLU A 757 22.57 29.20 24.63
C GLU A 757 21.25 29.81 24.13
N MET A 758 20.22 28.98 23.99
CA MET A 758 18.90 29.39 23.54
C MET A 758 18.02 29.96 24.67
N LYS A 759 18.58 30.13 25.89
CA LYS A 759 17.88 30.64 27.08
C LYS A 759 16.61 29.85 27.45
N PHE A 760 16.59 28.55 27.15
CA PHE A 760 15.59 27.64 27.71
C PHE A 760 15.97 27.29 29.15
N ASP A 761 14.97 27.12 30.00
CA ASP A 761 15.14 26.56 31.34
C ASP A 761 15.75 25.16 31.19
N GLU A 762 16.84 24.86 31.90
CA GLU A 762 17.48 23.53 31.84
C GLU A 762 16.50 22.42 32.26
N SER A 763 15.50 22.74 33.07
CA SER A 763 14.39 21.85 33.39
C SER A 763 13.41 21.63 32.22
N TRP A 764 13.72 22.07 30.98
CA TRP A 764 12.95 21.75 29.77
C TRP A 764 13.04 20.27 29.43
N VAL A 765 14.23 19.69 29.62
CA VAL A 765 14.50 18.27 29.42
C VAL A 765 14.83 17.64 30.78
N SER A 766 14.27 16.47 31.04
CA SER A 766 14.54 15.72 32.27
C SER A 766 14.95 14.30 31.91
N VAL A 767 16.09 13.83 32.44
CA VAL A 767 16.67 12.52 32.12
C VAL A 767 16.64 11.62 33.37
N HIS A 768 16.09 10.42 33.24
CA HIS A 768 15.90 9.47 34.33
C HIS A 768 16.49 8.12 33.95
N PHE A 769 17.53 7.68 34.65
CA PHE A 769 18.09 6.34 34.51
C PHE A 769 17.37 5.36 35.43
N ILE A 770 16.93 4.24 34.87
CA ILE A 770 16.30 3.11 35.55
C ILE A 770 17.23 1.91 35.38
N GLN A 771 17.97 1.59 36.44
CA GLN A 771 19.02 0.61 36.42
C GLN A 771 18.47 -0.81 36.68
N TYR A 772 18.82 -1.76 35.81
CA TYR A 772 18.59 -3.19 35.99
C TYR A 772 19.89 -3.92 36.38
N ARG A 773 19.80 -5.15 36.91
CA ARG A 773 20.96 -5.84 37.53
C ARG A 773 22.22 -5.76 36.66
N GLY A 774 23.27 -5.13 37.20
CA GLY A 774 24.62 -5.05 36.64
C GLY A 774 25.66 -5.07 37.76
N LEU A 775 26.93 -5.32 37.40
CA LEU A 775 28.11 -5.29 38.26
C LEU A 775 28.25 -3.91 38.94
N ASP A 776 28.89 -3.85 40.11
CA ASP A 776 29.08 -2.61 40.89
C ASP A 776 29.70 -1.46 40.06
N HIS A 777 30.46 -1.79 39.01
CA HIS A 777 31.04 -0.83 38.06
C HIS A 777 30.01 -0.10 37.20
N GLY A 778 28.96 -0.75 36.71
CA GLY A 778 27.87 -0.12 35.94
C GLY A 778 27.09 0.89 36.80
N MET A 779 26.85 0.55 38.07
CA MET A 779 26.23 1.45 39.04
C MET A 779 27.11 2.70 39.31
N GLN A 780 28.41 2.52 39.48
CA GLN A 780 29.34 3.64 39.66
C GLN A 780 29.41 4.55 38.43
N ARG A 781 29.26 4.01 37.21
CA ARG A 781 29.25 4.77 35.95
C ARG A 781 28.00 5.63 35.83
N ILE A 782 26.81 5.06 36.04
CA ILE A 782 25.54 5.81 36.03
C ILE A 782 25.51 6.86 37.16
N MET A 783 26.00 6.52 38.36
CA MET A 783 26.10 7.49 39.46
C MET A 783 27.09 8.63 39.18
N ARG A 784 28.25 8.34 38.56
CA ARG A 784 29.19 9.38 38.11
C ARG A 784 28.53 10.34 37.11
N MET A 785 27.77 9.81 36.16
CA MET A 785 27.03 10.63 35.18
C MET A 785 26.03 11.55 35.87
N CYS A 786 25.18 11.02 36.76
CA CYS A 786 24.24 11.86 37.51
C CYS A 786 24.97 12.95 38.30
N ASN A 787 26.15 12.68 38.84
CA ASN A 787 26.91 13.63 39.67
C ASN A 787 27.82 14.61 38.92
N THR A 788 27.87 14.56 37.58
CA THR A 788 28.76 15.38 36.74
C THR A 788 28.34 16.86 36.77
N PRO A 789 29.27 17.85 36.75
CA PRO A 789 28.97 19.28 36.95
C PRO A 789 27.95 19.87 35.98
N VAL A 790 27.86 19.36 34.75
CA VAL A 790 26.86 19.78 33.76
C VAL A 790 25.43 19.45 34.21
N PHE A 791 25.28 18.48 35.11
CA PHE A 791 24.00 18.18 35.74
C PHE A 791 23.81 18.94 37.06
N ARG A 792 24.81 19.62 37.64
CA ARG A 792 24.65 20.35 38.91
C ARG A 792 24.17 21.78 38.68
N TYR A 793 23.20 22.21 39.47
CA TYR A 793 22.74 23.60 39.50
C TYR A 793 23.89 24.54 39.91
N PRO A 794 24.17 25.62 39.15
CA PRO A 794 24.98 26.71 39.66
C PRO A 794 24.11 27.57 40.59
N HIS A 795 24.58 27.81 41.82
CA HIS A 795 24.04 28.67 42.89
C HIS A 795 23.30 27.98 44.07
N ASP A 796 24.06 27.75 45.14
CA ASP A 796 23.74 27.85 46.59
C ASP A 796 22.46 27.25 47.21
N VAL A 797 21.83 26.24 46.60
CA VAL A 797 20.77 25.46 47.29
C VAL A 797 20.91 23.96 47.02
N SER A 798 21.70 23.25 47.83
CA SER A 798 21.83 21.76 47.86
C SER A 798 22.27 21.11 46.52
N PRO A 799 23.16 20.10 46.50
CA PRO A 799 23.60 19.49 45.25
C PRO A 799 22.46 18.70 44.61
N GLN A 800 21.70 19.33 43.70
CA GLN A 800 20.68 18.67 42.88
C GLN A 800 21.17 18.52 41.44
N THR A 801 21.01 17.31 40.90
CA THR A 801 21.53 16.88 39.61
C THR A 801 20.40 16.77 38.56
N ASN A 802 20.50 17.37 37.37
CA ASN A 802 19.50 17.34 36.27
C ASN A 802 19.24 15.93 35.68
N ALA A 803 19.98 14.92 36.14
CA ALA A 803 19.72 13.51 35.94
C ALA A 803 19.49 12.81 37.28
N SER A 804 18.54 11.86 37.31
CA SER A 804 18.33 10.97 38.46
C SER A 804 18.59 9.52 38.08
N CYS A 805 19.08 8.73 39.05
CA CYS A 805 19.23 7.28 38.92
C CYS A 805 18.33 6.59 39.95
N SER A 806 17.61 5.55 39.50
CA SER A 806 16.84 4.64 40.36
C SER A 806 17.14 3.19 40.04
N LYS A 807 17.16 2.33 41.06
CA LYS A 807 17.21 0.88 40.83
C LYS A 807 15.83 0.39 40.40
N CYS A 808 15.75 -0.60 39.52
CA CYS A 808 14.48 -1.21 39.12
C CYS A 808 13.74 -1.88 40.31
N THR A 809 14.47 -2.20 41.38
CA THR A 809 13.95 -2.70 42.65
C THR A 809 13.41 -1.61 43.56
N ASP A 810 13.66 -0.33 43.27
CA ASP A 810 13.09 0.78 44.02
C ASP A 810 11.57 0.81 43.82
N ASP A 811 10.84 1.20 44.87
CA ASP A 811 9.39 1.41 44.79
C ASP A 811 9.07 2.44 43.68
N VAL A 812 7.98 2.23 42.93
CA VAL A 812 7.50 3.17 41.92
C VAL A 812 7.30 4.58 42.50
N VAL A 813 6.92 4.68 43.77
CA VAL A 813 6.84 5.96 44.49
C VAL A 813 8.19 6.67 44.53
N THR A 814 9.29 5.94 44.70
CA THR A 814 10.66 6.49 44.67
C THR A 814 11.01 7.03 43.28
N ILE A 815 10.67 6.30 42.22
CA ILE A 815 10.89 6.72 40.82
C ILE A 815 10.11 8.01 40.54
N LEU A 816 8.84 8.08 40.97
CA LEU A 816 7.99 9.26 40.78
C LEU A 816 8.42 10.46 41.65
N ARG A 817 8.82 10.24 42.91
CA ARG A 817 9.34 11.30 43.79
C ARG A 817 10.64 11.89 43.27
N ARG A 818 11.55 11.07 42.73
CA ARG A 818 12.79 11.56 42.11
C ARG A 818 12.44 12.46 40.92
N ARG A 819 11.47 12.09 40.09
CA ARG A 819 10.95 12.96 39.04
C ARG A 819 10.32 14.26 39.55
N LEU A 820 9.49 14.19 40.59
CA LEU A 820 8.74 15.33 41.13
C LEU A 820 9.60 16.45 41.70
N ARG A 821 10.72 16.10 42.37
CA ARG A 821 11.65 17.08 42.93
C ARG A 821 12.12 18.10 41.88
N TYR A 822 12.24 17.69 40.61
CA TYR A 822 12.64 18.55 39.50
C TYR A 822 11.54 19.52 39.03
N THR A 823 10.27 19.12 39.10
CA THR A 823 9.16 19.96 38.66
C THR A 823 8.80 21.07 39.64
N GLN A 824 9.16 20.93 40.91
CA GLN A 824 8.87 21.93 41.96
C GLN A 824 9.97 23.00 42.09
N THR A 825 11.25 22.65 41.93
CA THR A 825 12.37 23.61 41.98
C THR A 825 12.37 24.65 40.87
N SER A 826 11.88 24.32 39.67
CA SER A 826 11.68 25.29 38.55
C SER A 826 10.60 26.34 38.86
N ARG A 827 9.58 26.00 39.66
CA ARG A 827 8.54 26.96 40.07
C ARG A 827 9.05 27.96 41.10
N ASP A 828 9.78 27.51 42.11
CA ASP A 828 10.31 28.38 43.17
C ASP A 828 11.40 29.33 42.66
N ALA A 829 12.19 28.92 41.66
CA ALA A 829 13.14 29.81 40.97
C ALA A 829 12.45 30.92 40.16
N SER A 830 11.26 30.64 39.59
CA SER A 830 10.47 31.62 38.83
C SER A 830 9.64 32.58 39.71
N MET A 831 9.43 32.25 41.00
CA MET A 831 8.65 33.07 41.94
C MET A 831 9.47 34.05 42.79
N ARG A 832 10.80 33.98 42.77
CA ARG A 832 11.65 35.04 43.35
C ARG A 832 11.75 36.22 42.37
N GLN A 833 10.83 37.17 42.49
CA GLN A 833 11.02 38.50 41.88
C GLN A 833 12.32 39.13 42.41
N PRO A 834 13.10 39.85 41.58
CA PRO A 834 14.17 40.67 42.10
C PRO A 834 13.55 41.79 42.94
N ALA A 835 13.99 41.89 44.20
CA ALA A 835 13.67 43.01 45.05
C ALA A 835 14.00 44.32 44.32
N SER A 836 13.01 45.21 44.28
CA SER A 836 13.11 46.54 43.71
C SER A 836 14.27 47.32 44.36
N LEU A 837 15.32 47.60 43.60
CA LEU A 837 16.28 48.65 43.92
C LEU A 837 16.04 49.82 42.97
N ASN A 838 15.17 50.70 43.45
CA ASN A 838 15.04 52.07 43.00
C ASN A 838 16.27 52.83 43.52
N THR A 839 17.19 53.28 42.66
CA THR A 839 17.99 54.53 42.84
C THR A 839 18.97 54.75 41.69
N GLN A 840 18.74 55.86 40.99
CA GLN A 840 19.69 56.86 40.48
C GLN A 840 21.08 56.39 40.01
N TRP A 841 21.31 56.62 38.72
CA TRP A 841 22.64 56.79 38.13
C TRP A 841 23.33 58.05 38.70
N PRO A 842 24.62 57.96 39.02
CA PRO A 842 25.53 59.05 38.68
C PRO A 842 26.76 58.57 37.89
N HIS A 843 27.15 59.48 37.00
CA HIS A 843 28.34 59.53 36.16
C HIS A 843 29.62 58.86 36.71
N SER A 844 30.30 58.10 35.85
CA SER A 844 31.74 57.84 35.98
C SER A 844 32.53 58.76 35.04
N ARG A 845 33.37 59.60 35.64
CA ARG A 845 34.55 60.21 35.03
C ARG A 845 35.77 59.78 35.83
N ASP A 846 36.83 59.50 35.07
CA ASP A 846 38.25 59.62 35.38
C ASP A 846 38.93 58.66 36.37
N GLY A 847 40.06 58.13 35.91
CA GLY A 847 41.26 57.94 36.71
C GLY A 847 41.74 56.49 36.93
N GLY A 848 42.68 56.02 36.09
CA GLY A 848 43.69 55.06 36.57
C GLY A 848 44.75 55.78 37.42
N PRO A 849 45.98 55.25 37.62
CA PRO A 849 46.48 53.87 37.51
C PRO A 849 47.39 53.47 38.70
N SER A 850 47.72 52.17 38.86
CA SER A 850 48.99 51.70 39.51
C SER A 850 48.97 50.16 39.62
N GLN A 851 49.70 49.43 38.78
CA GLN A 851 51.05 48.87 39.03
C GLN A 851 51.17 47.99 40.28
N ALA A 852 51.43 46.69 40.08
CA ALA A 852 52.72 46.02 40.38
C ALA A 852 52.55 44.48 40.50
N VAL A 853 53.24 43.72 39.65
CA VAL A 853 54.35 42.78 40.01
C VAL A 853 53.83 41.40 40.49
N ILE A 854 53.77 40.40 39.59
CA ILE A 854 54.81 39.37 39.31
C ILE A 854 54.96 38.32 40.43
N ARG A 855 54.69 37.06 40.05
CA ARG A 855 55.51 35.81 40.18
C ARG A 855 54.82 34.58 40.77
N ASP A 856 54.78 33.58 39.89
CA ASP A 856 55.08 32.15 40.02
C ASP A 856 54.30 31.26 41.00
N GLY A 857 53.80 30.18 40.41
CA GLY A 857 53.16 29.01 41.01
C GLY A 857 52.47 28.20 39.93
#